data_AF-A0A524PEU9-F1
#
_entry.id   AF-A0A524PEU9-F1
#
_cell.length_a   1.000
_cell.length_b   1.000
_cell.length_c   1.000
_cell.angle_alpha   90.00
_cell.angle_beta   90.00
_cell.angle_gamma   90.00
#
_symmetry.space_group_name_H-M   'P 1'
#
loop_
_entity.id
_entity.type
_entity.pdbx_description
1 polymer ?
#
loop_
_entity_poly.entity_id
_entity_poly.type
_entity_poly.pdbx_seq_one_letter_code
_entity_poly.pdbx_strand_id
1 'polypeptide(L)'
;LEYRTLLPLGRTTLIVVGLLVISAAIGAIWNWRKWVVAAAVFFGFFVVFYTTLFTNENGLVSGMVGSLGYWIEQHGVQRGGQPLYYYLLVQIPIYEYLPAIGSVIALYYWLRGTQDETSQIVPDEDPTDRFPVPGFLAYWTVTSLVAYSFAGEKMPWLTVHIALPMILFGGWGIGRFLKKIEWERFAKLKGQVAVILMIVLFFSSLRAIGLLLGANPPFMGKQLEQLQSTSLFITVMLFVAGAAFGLYQLRGSFGWRPIARIGGALVLTLALGLTFRASVRAALVHYDLATEYLVYAHAAPGVKTAMAQIEDLSIRTTDGKELKVAYDDDVSWPLSWYLRDYDQQYFFGANPTRDLLDYPVILVGDNNWGVVEPLLADRFNRYEYIRMWWPNQDYWNLKRSSIEAERNFETPSTGELAEPMGMGEYLFRVWGHIQPFFTDRSLRVAIWDIWLDRDFTRYAEWAGRDFSLPRWSPSDRMRLYIRKDIAALVWDYGVTSASLSPPIIEDPYAEKLIDLSADLIIGTEGLSPGAFSRPRDLAIAPDGSVYIADTANHRVQHLSADGEVLQVWGSYANVSSGDAPGGTFNEPWGITVSEQGWVYVADTWNHRIQWFTAEGEFLGMLGREGLGDEPDAFWGPRDVGVDLEGRIFVSDTGNKRVKMYDQQGNFLGQFGSAGYLPGFLDEPVGLALDGFGRVYVADTWNQRVQVFTDPVPDQYEPVLEWDIDAWYGQSLENKPYLGSNQDGVICTTDPEGFRVLCFESTGEFLLGWGGEFGVEANQFNLLSGIDIDSRGQVWVVDSGNNRIMRFQPEFSLAP
;
A
#
# COMPACT_ATOMS: atom_id res chain seq x y z
N LEU A 1 -23.72 39.34 1.72
CA LEU A 1 -22.85 38.37 2.43
C LEU A 1 -22.29 37.43 1.38
N GLU A 2 -20.99 37.51 1.11
CA GLU A 2 -20.35 36.60 0.15
C GLU A 2 -20.38 35.17 0.70
N TYR A 3 -21.01 34.25 -0.02
CA TYR A 3 -21.15 32.85 0.37
C TYR A 3 -19.79 32.17 0.69
N ARG A 4 -18.69 32.69 0.12
CA ARG A 4 -17.32 32.19 0.32
C ARG A 4 -16.62 32.68 1.60
N THR A 5 -17.18 33.61 2.36
CA THR A 5 -16.55 34.14 3.59
C THR A 5 -17.15 33.58 4.88
N LEU A 6 -18.23 32.81 4.80
CA LEU A 6 -18.81 32.12 5.95
C LEU A 6 -18.00 30.87 6.33
N LEU A 7 -17.87 30.60 7.64
CA LEU A 7 -17.36 29.31 8.16
C LEU A 7 -18.23 28.14 7.62
N PRO A 8 -17.67 26.93 7.43
CA PRO A 8 -18.38 25.79 6.83
C PRO A 8 -19.77 25.52 7.43
N LEU A 9 -19.87 25.56 8.77
CA LEU A 9 -21.12 25.35 9.50
C LEU A 9 -22.19 26.41 9.19
N GLY A 10 -21.77 27.66 8.97
CA GLY A 10 -22.67 28.76 8.62
C GLY A 10 -23.27 28.60 7.22
N ARG A 11 -22.50 28.06 6.26
CA ARG A 11 -22.99 27.77 4.89
C ARG A 11 -24.02 26.65 4.91
N THR A 12 -23.71 25.54 5.61
CA THR A 12 -24.61 24.39 5.73
C THR A 12 -25.92 24.79 6.39
N THR A 13 -25.86 25.61 7.45
CA THR A 13 -27.05 26.11 8.14
C THR A 13 -27.97 26.90 7.20
N LEU A 14 -27.42 27.82 6.39
CA LEU A 14 -28.22 28.61 5.43
C LEU A 14 -28.90 27.73 4.38
N ILE A 15 -28.20 26.71 3.86
CA ILE A 15 -28.78 25.77 2.89
C ILE A 15 -29.90 24.96 3.53
N VAL A 16 -29.68 24.40 4.73
CA VAL A 16 -30.69 23.60 5.44
C VAL A 16 -31.93 24.43 5.73
N VAL A 17 -31.77 25.65 6.24
CA VAL A 17 -32.89 26.57 6.48
C VAL A 17 -33.62 26.89 5.18
N GLY A 18 -32.90 27.17 4.09
CA GLY A 18 -33.49 27.40 2.77
C GLY A 18 -34.31 26.20 2.28
N LEU A 19 -33.78 24.98 2.38
CA LEU A 19 -34.48 23.76 2.00
C LEU A 19 -35.70 23.48 2.88
N LEU A 20 -35.62 23.75 4.19
CA LEU A 20 -36.76 23.63 5.11
C LEU A 20 -37.87 24.63 4.76
N VAL A 21 -37.52 25.87 4.43
CA VAL A 21 -38.49 26.89 3.99
C VAL A 21 -39.13 26.49 2.67
N ILE A 22 -38.35 26.02 1.70
CA ILE A 22 -38.87 25.51 0.42
C ILE A 22 -39.79 24.31 0.65
N SER A 23 -39.38 23.36 1.49
CA SER A 23 -40.18 22.19 1.86
C SER A 23 -41.50 22.59 2.50
N ALA A 24 -41.48 23.55 3.42
CA ALA A 24 -42.68 24.09 4.06
C ALA A 24 -43.58 24.82 3.07
N ALA A 25 -43.02 25.61 2.15
CA ALA A 25 -43.77 26.29 1.11
C ALA A 25 -44.45 25.30 0.16
N ILE A 26 -43.71 24.30 -0.35
CA ILE A 26 -44.25 23.23 -1.21
C ILE A 26 -45.34 22.45 -0.47
N GLY A 27 -45.10 22.10 0.80
CA GLY A 27 -46.05 21.39 1.64
C GLY A 27 -47.35 22.17 1.89
N ALA A 28 -47.23 23.47 2.14
CA ALA A 28 -48.37 24.37 2.33
C ALA A 28 -49.17 24.55 1.03
N ILE A 29 -48.50 24.66 -0.12
CA ILE A 29 -49.14 24.73 -1.45
C ILE A 29 -49.84 23.41 -1.79
N TRP A 30 -49.25 22.27 -1.44
CA TRP A 30 -49.82 20.96 -1.71
C TRP A 30 -51.03 20.67 -0.83
N ASN A 31 -50.85 20.60 0.49
CA ASN A 31 -51.93 20.37 1.45
C ASN A 31 -51.44 20.69 2.88
N TRP A 32 -51.65 21.93 3.34
CA TRP A 32 -51.09 22.39 4.63
C TRP A 32 -51.52 21.54 5.83
N ARG A 33 -52.75 21.00 5.84
CA ARG A 33 -53.25 20.17 6.95
C ARG A 33 -52.49 18.84 7.03
N LYS A 34 -52.38 18.14 5.90
CA LYS A 34 -51.64 16.87 5.82
C LYS A 34 -50.16 17.08 6.05
N TRP A 35 -49.59 18.18 5.51
CA TRP A 35 -48.18 18.51 5.69
C TRP A 35 -47.83 18.78 7.15
N VAL A 36 -48.63 19.56 7.89
CA VAL A 36 -48.36 19.81 9.32
C VAL A 36 -48.37 18.51 10.13
N VAL A 37 -49.32 17.61 9.86
CA VAL A 37 -49.35 16.30 10.53
C VAL A 37 -48.11 15.47 10.17
N ALA A 38 -47.75 15.40 8.89
CA ALA A 38 -46.56 14.67 8.44
C ALA A 38 -45.27 15.23 9.03
N ALA A 39 -45.14 16.57 9.07
CA ALA A 39 -44.01 17.26 9.68
C ALA A 39 -43.95 17.00 11.19
N ALA A 40 -45.09 17.06 11.90
CA ALA A 40 -45.14 16.77 13.33
C ALA A 40 -44.73 15.32 13.64
N VAL A 41 -45.17 14.36 12.83
CA VAL A 41 -44.77 12.96 12.97
C VAL A 41 -43.27 12.80 12.71
N PHE A 42 -42.76 13.33 11.59
CA PHE A 42 -41.34 13.25 11.23
C PHE A 42 -40.45 13.90 12.29
N PHE A 43 -40.72 15.16 12.64
CA PHE A 43 -39.93 15.90 13.62
C PHE A 43 -40.11 15.35 15.03
N GLY A 44 -41.26 14.77 15.36
CA GLY A 44 -41.46 14.06 16.63
C GLY A 44 -40.47 12.91 16.79
N PHE A 45 -40.37 12.02 15.80
CA PHE A 45 -39.37 10.95 15.81
C PHE A 45 -37.95 11.48 15.72
N PHE A 46 -37.70 12.45 14.83
CA PHE A 46 -36.38 13.05 14.66
C PHE A 46 -35.87 13.62 15.99
N VAL A 47 -36.67 14.44 16.69
CA VAL A 47 -36.28 15.07 17.94
C VAL A 47 -35.97 14.02 19.00
N VAL A 48 -36.84 13.02 19.16
CA VAL A 48 -36.65 11.95 20.15
C VAL A 48 -35.35 11.18 19.89
N PHE A 49 -35.09 10.75 18.66
CA PHE A 49 -33.92 9.91 18.37
C PHE A 49 -32.61 10.70 18.30
N TYR A 50 -32.61 11.89 17.68
CA TYR A 50 -31.39 12.68 17.56
C TYR A 50 -30.96 13.33 18.87
N THR A 51 -31.88 13.53 19.82
CA THR A 51 -31.51 13.93 21.18
C THR A 51 -31.14 12.75 22.08
N THR A 52 -31.00 11.54 21.53
CA THR A 52 -30.74 10.32 22.32
C THR A 52 -31.79 10.14 23.42
N LEU A 53 -33.07 10.20 23.06
CA LEU A 53 -34.19 10.20 24.03
C LEU A 53 -34.10 11.37 25.03
N PHE A 54 -33.84 12.57 24.53
CA PHE A 54 -33.73 13.82 25.30
C PHE A 54 -32.53 13.92 26.26
N THR A 55 -31.54 13.03 26.17
CA THR A 55 -30.32 13.12 26.99
C THR A 55 -29.21 13.94 26.34
N ASN A 56 -29.33 14.32 25.06
CA ASN A 56 -28.36 15.10 24.30
C ASN A 56 -29.04 16.24 23.52
N GLU A 57 -29.21 17.39 24.15
CA GLU A 57 -29.85 18.57 23.56
C GLU A 57 -29.13 19.14 22.33
N ASN A 58 -27.80 19.00 22.27
CA ASN A 58 -26.99 19.41 21.11
C ASN A 58 -27.21 18.51 19.88
N GLY A 59 -27.81 17.33 20.08
CA GLY A 59 -28.11 16.34 19.05
C GLY A 59 -29.01 16.84 17.91
N LEU A 60 -29.85 17.85 18.14
CA LEU A 60 -30.70 18.44 17.09
C LEU A 60 -29.88 19.22 16.06
N VAL A 61 -28.92 20.00 16.53
CA VAL A 61 -28.07 20.85 15.68
C VAL A 61 -27.02 19.99 14.97
N SER A 62 -26.33 19.13 15.71
CA SER A 62 -25.37 18.19 15.12
C SER A 62 -26.06 17.16 14.21
N GLY A 63 -27.32 16.83 14.50
CA GLY A 63 -28.09 15.83 13.77
C GLY A 63 -28.48 16.21 12.34
N MET A 64 -28.83 17.48 12.08
CA MET A 64 -29.19 17.97 10.74
C MET A 64 -28.05 18.76 10.09
N VAL A 65 -27.49 19.74 10.80
CA VAL A 65 -26.44 20.62 10.24
C VAL A 65 -25.09 19.91 10.30
N GLY A 66 -24.78 19.26 11.43
CA GLY A 66 -23.52 18.54 11.60
C GLY A 66 -23.42 17.31 10.67
N SER A 67 -24.48 16.51 10.56
CA SER A 67 -24.49 15.33 9.67
C SER A 67 -24.38 15.72 8.20
N LEU A 68 -25.07 16.78 7.75
CA LEU A 68 -24.95 17.27 6.39
C LEU A 68 -23.56 17.88 6.14
N GLY A 69 -23.01 18.61 7.12
CA GLY A 69 -21.65 19.11 7.06
C GLY A 69 -20.63 17.98 6.91
N TYR A 70 -20.73 16.95 7.75
CA TYR A 70 -19.91 15.74 7.67
C TYR A 70 -20.09 15.03 6.33
N TRP A 71 -21.33 14.87 5.84
CA TRP A 71 -21.60 14.24 4.55
C TRP A 71 -21.00 15.01 3.37
N ILE A 72 -21.08 16.34 3.39
CA ILE A 72 -20.42 17.21 2.39
C ILE A 72 -18.89 17.09 2.49
N GLU A 73 -18.34 17.05 3.70
CA GLU A 73 -16.92 16.85 3.93
C GLU A 73 -16.45 15.49 3.38
N GLN A 74 -17.22 14.41 3.59
CA GLN A 74 -16.93 13.09 3.00
C GLN A 74 -16.90 13.16 1.47
N HIS A 75 -17.77 13.94 0.83
CA HIS A 75 -17.70 14.17 -0.62
C HIS A 75 -16.43 14.92 -1.07
N GLY A 76 -15.80 15.69 -0.18
CA GLY A 76 -14.48 16.28 -0.41
C GLY A 76 -13.34 15.27 -0.37
N VAL A 77 -13.49 14.18 0.40
CA VAL A 77 -12.49 13.08 0.47
C VAL A 77 -12.51 12.21 -0.80
N GLN A 78 -13.68 12.08 -1.45
CA GLN A 78 -13.87 11.34 -2.71
C GLN A 78 -13.35 9.89 -2.67
N ARG A 79 -13.64 9.16 -1.58
CA ARG A 79 -13.05 7.84 -1.40
C ARG A 79 -13.53 6.87 -2.49
N GLY A 80 -12.61 6.02 -2.95
CA GLY A 80 -12.90 4.91 -3.85
C GLY A 80 -12.96 5.23 -5.33
N GLY A 81 -12.90 6.50 -5.76
CA GLY A 81 -12.67 6.88 -7.18
C GLY A 81 -13.58 6.21 -8.23
N GLN A 82 -14.76 5.71 -7.83
CA GLN A 82 -15.54 4.77 -8.65
C GLN A 82 -16.10 5.42 -9.93
N PRO A 83 -16.20 4.68 -11.04
CA PRO A 83 -16.73 5.20 -12.29
C PRO A 83 -18.24 5.48 -12.21
N LEU A 84 -18.75 6.33 -13.12
CA LEU A 84 -20.17 6.71 -13.16
C LEU A 84 -21.12 5.50 -13.30
N TYR A 85 -20.68 4.41 -13.94
CA TYR A 85 -21.48 3.22 -14.16
C TYR A 85 -21.41 2.20 -13.00
N TYR A 86 -20.67 2.48 -11.94
CA TYR A 86 -20.40 1.53 -10.86
C TYR A 86 -21.68 0.91 -10.27
N TYR A 87 -22.65 1.73 -9.86
CA TYR A 87 -23.90 1.21 -9.31
C TYR A 87 -24.75 0.47 -10.34
N LEU A 88 -24.84 1.03 -11.55
CA LEU A 88 -25.73 0.53 -12.59
C LEU A 88 -25.23 -0.79 -13.22
N LEU A 89 -23.93 -0.93 -13.43
CA LEU A 89 -23.33 -2.06 -14.17
C LEU A 89 -22.57 -3.04 -13.27
N VAL A 90 -22.22 -2.66 -12.04
CA VAL A 90 -21.53 -3.54 -11.09
C VAL A 90 -22.47 -3.89 -9.94
N GLN A 91 -22.86 -2.95 -9.08
CA GLN A 91 -23.62 -3.26 -7.86
C GLN A 91 -25.00 -3.88 -8.14
N ILE A 92 -25.86 -3.19 -8.89
CA ILE A 92 -27.25 -3.63 -9.11
C ILE A 92 -27.33 -5.01 -9.81
N PRO A 93 -26.59 -5.29 -10.89
CA PRO A 93 -26.66 -6.58 -11.59
C PRO A 93 -26.12 -7.77 -10.78
N ILE A 94 -25.29 -7.49 -9.77
CA ILE A 94 -24.60 -8.48 -8.93
C ILE A 94 -25.41 -8.83 -7.67
N TYR A 95 -26.19 -7.87 -7.15
CA TYR A 95 -26.89 -8.01 -5.87
C TYR A 95 -28.42 -7.93 -5.98
N GLU A 96 -28.94 -7.04 -6.81
CA GLU A 96 -30.33 -6.56 -6.73
C GLU A 96 -31.19 -7.03 -7.90
N TYR A 97 -31.15 -8.32 -8.23
CA TYR A 97 -31.90 -8.88 -9.37
C TYR A 97 -33.40 -8.61 -9.30
N LEU A 98 -34.03 -8.89 -8.15
CA LEU A 98 -35.47 -8.73 -7.98
C LEU A 98 -35.88 -7.25 -7.94
N PRO A 99 -35.21 -6.36 -7.17
CA PRO A 99 -35.54 -4.94 -7.21
C PRO A 99 -35.28 -4.29 -8.57
N ALA A 100 -34.23 -4.70 -9.31
CA ALA A 100 -33.97 -4.21 -10.66
C ALA A 100 -35.08 -4.59 -11.64
N ILE A 101 -35.39 -5.88 -11.76
CA ILE A 101 -36.47 -6.38 -12.63
C ILE A 101 -37.82 -5.81 -12.19
N GLY A 102 -38.07 -5.79 -10.89
CA GLY A 102 -39.27 -5.23 -10.29
C GLY A 102 -39.47 -3.76 -10.64
N SER A 103 -38.42 -2.94 -10.57
CA SER A 103 -38.46 -1.52 -10.92
C SER A 103 -38.81 -1.29 -12.39
N VAL A 104 -38.31 -2.14 -13.31
CA VAL A 104 -38.69 -2.09 -14.73
C VAL A 104 -40.17 -2.44 -14.92
N ILE A 105 -40.67 -3.47 -14.22
CA ILE A 105 -42.10 -3.85 -14.24
C ILE A 105 -42.97 -2.72 -13.68
N ALA A 106 -42.53 -2.09 -12.58
CA ALA A 106 -43.20 -0.96 -11.97
C ALA A 106 -43.25 0.23 -12.93
N LEU A 107 -42.13 0.58 -13.57
CA LEU A 107 -42.06 1.64 -14.58
C LEU A 107 -43.04 1.38 -15.73
N TYR A 108 -43.12 0.14 -16.23
CA TYR A 108 -44.09 -0.25 -17.25
C TYR A 108 -45.54 -0.01 -16.82
N TYR A 109 -45.91 -0.40 -15.59
CA TYR A 109 -47.29 -0.20 -15.10
C TYR A 109 -47.63 1.26 -14.81
N TRP A 110 -46.64 2.02 -14.33
CA TRP A 110 -46.79 3.44 -14.08
C TRP A 110 -46.97 4.22 -15.39
N LEU A 111 -46.11 3.99 -16.40
CA LEU A 111 -46.21 4.64 -17.71
C LEU A 111 -47.48 4.28 -18.49
N ARG A 112 -48.02 3.07 -18.31
CA ARG A 112 -49.30 2.68 -18.91
C ARG A 112 -50.52 3.36 -18.28
N GLY A 113 -50.31 4.27 -17.33
CA GLY A 113 -51.38 5.08 -16.75
C GLY A 113 -52.48 4.21 -16.18
N THR A 114 -52.14 3.02 -15.64
CA THR A 114 -53.16 2.14 -15.06
C THR A 114 -53.75 2.82 -13.83
N GLN A 115 -54.83 3.57 -14.08
CA GLN A 115 -55.62 4.28 -13.10
C GLN A 115 -55.90 3.36 -11.94
N ASP A 116 -55.64 3.91 -10.78
CA ASP A 116 -55.62 3.27 -9.50
C ASP A 116 -56.98 2.60 -9.17
N GLU A 117 -56.93 1.30 -8.86
CA GLU A 117 -57.94 0.60 -8.06
C GLU A 117 -58.07 1.19 -6.63
N THR A 118 -57.26 2.21 -6.25
CA THR A 118 -57.45 2.94 -4.99
C THR A 118 -58.75 3.77 -4.97
N SER A 119 -59.45 3.88 -6.09
CA SER A 119 -60.83 4.40 -6.15
C SER A 119 -61.83 3.56 -5.33
N GLN A 120 -61.50 2.33 -4.91
CA GLN A 120 -62.41 1.49 -4.11
C GLN A 120 -62.16 1.49 -2.59
N ILE A 121 -61.02 1.98 -2.09
CA ILE A 121 -60.64 1.81 -0.67
C ILE A 121 -61.01 3.02 0.20
N VAL A 122 -61.14 4.22 -0.38
CA VAL A 122 -61.58 5.44 0.31
C VAL A 122 -62.54 6.21 -0.61
N PRO A 123 -63.86 6.12 -0.38
CA PRO A 123 -64.87 6.69 -1.30
C PRO A 123 -64.91 8.23 -1.35
N ASP A 124 -64.41 8.93 -0.33
CA ASP A 124 -64.68 10.36 -0.12
C ASP A 124 -63.47 11.31 -0.29
N GLU A 125 -62.30 10.83 -0.73
CA GLU A 125 -61.16 11.73 -1.05
C GLU A 125 -61.11 12.07 -2.54
N ASP A 126 -61.14 13.37 -2.85
CA ASP A 126 -60.93 13.93 -4.18
C ASP A 126 -59.64 13.34 -4.79
N PRO A 127 -59.69 12.77 -6.01
CA PRO A 127 -58.51 12.24 -6.69
C PRO A 127 -57.34 13.23 -6.80
N THR A 128 -57.63 14.54 -6.79
CA THR A 128 -56.63 15.61 -6.85
C THR A 128 -55.85 15.80 -5.54
N ASP A 129 -56.39 15.32 -4.41
CA ASP A 129 -55.78 15.42 -3.07
C ASP A 129 -54.86 14.22 -2.71
N ARG A 130 -54.72 13.24 -3.61
CA ARG A 130 -53.93 12.02 -3.36
C ARG A 130 -52.46 12.23 -3.73
N PHE A 131 -51.56 11.95 -2.78
CA PHE A 131 -50.13 11.97 -3.06
C PHE A 131 -49.78 10.89 -4.12
N PRO A 132 -49.06 11.21 -5.21
CA PRO A 132 -48.77 10.27 -6.27
C PRO A 132 -47.64 9.30 -5.86
N VAL A 133 -47.91 8.40 -4.92
CA VAL A 133 -46.92 7.48 -4.32
C VAL A 133 -46.07 6.76 -5.37
N PRO A 134 -46.64 6.14 -6.43
CA PRO A 134 -45.81 5.47 -7.45
C PRO A 134 -44.92 6.43 -8.24
N GLY A 135 -45.40 7.65 -8.51
CA GLY A 135 -44.62 8.69 -9.18
C GLY A 135 -43.48 9.20 -8.31
N PHE A 136 -43.72 9.36 -7.01
CA PHE A 136 -42.68 9.67 -6.03
C PHE A 136 -41.64 8.55 -5.93
N LEU A 137 -42.06 7.28 -5.86
CA LEU A 137 -41.15 6.13 -5.81
C LEU A 137 -40.32 5.99 -7.09
N ALA A 138 -40.91 6.27 -8.26
CA ALA A 138 -40.20 6.32 -9.53
C ALA A 138 -39.15 7.45 -9.54
N TYR A 139 -39.56 8.66 -9.15
CA TYR A 139 -38.66 9.80 -8.99
C TYR A 139 -37.52 9.45 -8.03
N TRP A 140 -37.82 8.90 -6.86
CA TRP A 140 -36.83 8.55 -5.84
C TRP A 140 -35.87 7.47 -6.32
N THR A 141 -36.35 6.45 -7.02
CA THR A 141 -35.51 5.41 -7.65
C THR A 141 -34.53 6.02 -8.65
N VAL A 142 -35.03 6.79 -9.60
CA VAL A 142 -34.21 7.36 -10.69
C VAL A 142 -33.23 8.40 -10.14
N THR A 143 -33.69 9.31 -9.30
CA THR A 143 -32.85 10.36 -8.75
C THR A 143 -31.79 9.83 -7.80
N SER A 144 -32.08 8.80 -7.00
CA SER A 144 -31.05 8.18 -6.15
C SER A 144 -29.96 7.54 -7.01
N LEU A 145 -30.35 6.75 -8.02
CA LEU A 145 -29.39 6.13 -8.92
C LEU A 145 -28.50 7.16 -9.64
N VAL A 146 -29.09 8.26 -10.12
CA VAL A 146 -28.33 9.34 -10.79
C VAL A 146 -27.46 10.08 -9.78
N ALA A 147 -28.03 10.57 -8.68
CA ALA A 147 -27.32 11.39 -7.71
C ALA A 147 -26.10 10.67 -7.12
N TYR A 148 -26.25 9.41 -6.70
CA TYR A 148 -25.14 8.63 -6.14
C TYR A 148 -24.12 8.21 -7.22
N SER A 149 -24.55 7.98 -8.46
CA SER A 149 -23.61 7.75 -9.58
C SER A 149 -22.72 8.97 -9.88
N PHE A 150 -23.22 10.20 -9.64
CA PHE A 150 -22.49 11.46 -9.83
C PHE A 150 -21.81 12.01 -8.56
N ALA A 151 -22.16 11.51 -7.38
CA ALA A 151 -21.59 11.96 -6.12
C ALA A 151 -20.06 11.76 -6.07
N GLY A 152 -19.36 12.63 -5.33
CA GLY A 152 -17.90 12.49 -5.15
C GLY A 152 -17.52 11.23 -4.36
N GLU A 153 -18.36 10.85 -3.39
CA GLU A 153 -18.21 9.63 -2.58
C GLU A 153 -19.10 8.55 -3.19
N LYS A 154 -18.53 7.41 -3.60
CA LYS A 154 -19.26 6.33 -4.30
C LYS A 154 -19.02 4.96 -3.70
N MET A 155 -19.32 4.84 -2.42
CA MET A 155 -19.06 3.61 -1.69
C MET A 155 -20.16 2.55 -1.87
N PRO A 156 -19.82 1.25 -1.78
CA PRO A 156 -20.78 0.15 -1.95
C PRO A 156 -21.98 0.23 -1.00
N TRP A 157 -21.79 0.68 0.24
CA TRP A 157 -22.92 0.79 1.21
C TRP A 157 -23.97 1.80 0.77
N LEU A 158 -23.62 2.79 -0.05
CA LEU A 158 -24.60 3.75 -0.58
C LEU A 158 -25.58 3.08 -1.56
N THR A 159 -25.30 1.86 -2.02
CA THR A 159 -26.26 1.03 -2.76
C THR A 159 -27.57 0.90 -2.00
N VAL A 160 -27.58 0.93 -0.66
CA VAL A 160 -28.83 0.88 0.14
C VAL A 160 -29.79 2.03 -0.21
N HIS A 161 -29.26 3.23 -0.49
CA HIS A 161 -30.08 4.39 -0.84
C HIS A 161 -30.65 4.30 -2.27
N ILE A 162 -30.09 3.42 -3.10
CA ILE A 162 -30.57 3.12 -4.44
C ILE A 162 -31.53 1.92 -4.40
N ALA A 163 -31.15 0.86 -3.69
CA ALA A 163 -31.91 -0.37 -3.57
C ALA A 163 -33.23 -0.17 -2.82
N LEU A 164 -33.25 0.62 -1.74
CA LEU A 164 -34.48 0.84 -0.95
C LEU A 164 -35.65 1.39 -1.79
N PRO A 165 -35.51 2.50 -2.54
CA PRO A 165 -36.59 2.96 -3.41
C PRO A 165 -36.92 1.95 -4.53
N MET A 166 -35.92 1.24 -5.07
CA MET A 166 -36.15 0.17 -6.05
C MET A 166 -36.97 -0.99 -5.47
N ILE A 167 -36.75 -1.36 -4.22
CA ILE A 167 -37.50 -2.42 -3.52
C ILE A 167 -38.96 -1.97 -3.35
N LEU A 168 -39.20 -0.73 -2.91
CA LEU A 168 -40.56 -0.21 -2.73
C LEU A 168 -41.30 -0.05 -4.06
N PHE A 169 -40.65 0.56 -5.05
CA PHE A 169 -41.22 0.77 -6.38
C PHE A 169 -41.46 -0.57 -7.09
N GLY A 170 -40.45 -1.44 -7.07
CA GLY A 170 -40.51 -2.78 -7.64
C GLY A 170 -41.53 -3.65 -6.94
N GLY A 171 -41.63 -3.60 -5.61
CA GLY A 171 -42.65 -4.29 -4.83
C GLY A 171 -44.07 -3.88 -5.21
N TRP A 172 -44.31 -2.58 -5.43
CA TRP A 172 -45.59 -2.09 -5.98
C TRP A 172 -45.88 -2.67 -7.37
N GLY A 173 -44.90 -2.65 -8.28
CA GLY A 173 -45.04 -3.19 -9.63
C GLY A 173 -45.25 -4.71 -9.67
N ILE A 174 -44.52 -5.45 -8.85
CA ILE A 174 -44.64 -6.90 -8.67
C ILE A 174 -46.00 -7.23 -8.06
N GLY A 175 -46.46 -6.51 -7.04
CA GLY A 175 -47.79 -6.69 -6.46
C GLY A 175 -48.91 -6.55 -7.50
N ARG A 176 -48.81 -5.53 -8.36
CA ARG A 176 -49.73 -5.33 -9.52
C ARG A 176 -49.67 -6.50 -10.50
N PHE A 177 -48.47 -7.00 -10.80
CA PHE A 177 -48.29 -8.15 -11.67
C PHE A 177 -48.93 -9.41 -11.07
N LEU A 178 -48.65 -9.72 -9.80
CA LEU A 178 -49.13 -10.92 -9.12
C LEU A 178 -50.65 -10.92 -8.93
N LYS A 179 -51.28 -9.76 -8.67
CA LYS A 179 -52.74 -9.64 -8.62
C LYS A 179 -53.44 -10.01 -9.93
N LYS A 180 -52.75 -9.86 -11.08
CA LYS A 180 -53.28 -10.26 -12.39
C LYS A 180 -53.18 -11.77 -12.63
N ILE A 181 -52.54 -12.53 -11.75
CA ILE A 181 -52.45 -13.99 -11.87
C ILE A 181 -53.72 -14.60 -11.26
N GLU A 182 -54.44 -15.38 -12.05
CA GLU A 182 -55.66 -16.07 -11.61
C GLU A 182 -55.30 -17.39 -10.90
N TRP A 183 -54.80 -17.30 -9.66
CA TRP A 183 -54.26 -18.45 -8.91
C TRP A 183 -55.20 -19.65 -8.85
N GLU A 184 -56.52 -19.42 -8.74
CA GLU A 184 -57.54 -20.48 -8.74
C GLU A 184 -57.56 -21.33 -10.03
N ARG A 185 -57.24 -20.73 -11.19
CA ARG A 185 -57.17 -21.49 -12.45
C ARG A 185 -55.99 -22.43 -12.47
N PHE A 186 -54.89 -22.07 -11.80
CA PHE A 186 -53.68 -22.88 -11.72
C PHE A 186 -53.72 -23.94 -10.61
N ALA A 187 -54.61 -23.79 -9.63
CA ALA A 187 -54.84 -24.81 -8.60
C ALA A 187 -55.51 -26.09 -9.13
N LYS A 188 -56.18 -26.03 -10.30
CA LYS A 188 -56.83 -27.20 -10.94
C LYS A 188 -55.81 -28.06 -11.71
N LEU A 189 -56.10 -29.35 -11.89
CA LEU A 189 -55.20 -30.33 -12.54
C LEU A 189 -54.57 -29.84 -13.87
N LYS A 190 -55.39 -29.36 -14.82
CA LYS A 190 -54.88 -28.83 -16.10
C LYS A 190 -53.98 -27.59 -15.92
N GLY A 191 -54.23 -26.80 -14.88
CA GLY A 191 -53.43 -25.64 -14.51
C GLY A 191 -52.09 -26.04 -13.89
N GLN A 192 -52.09 -27.06 -13.02
CA GLN A 192 -50.87 -27.66 -12.49
C GLN A 192 -49.99 -28.23 -13.61
N VAL A 193 -50.58 -28.91 -14.59
CA VAL A 193 -49.85 -29.38 -15.79
C VAL A 193 -49.25 -28.20 -16.57
N ALA A 194 -49.99 -27.10 -16.74
CA ALA A 194 -49.46 -25.90 -17.39
C ALA A 194 -48.27 -25.30 -16.61
N VAL A 195 -48.33 -25.26 -15.27
CA VAL A 195 -47.23 -24.80 -14.42
C VAL A 195 -46.01 -25.71 -14.56
N ILE A 196 -46.18 -27.04 -14.49
CA ILE A 196 -45.09 -28.01 -14.64
C ILE A 196 -44.43 -27.86 -16.02
N LEU A 197 -45.23 -27.80 -17.10
CA LEU A 197 -44.70 -27.61 -18.44
C LEU A 197 -44.00 -26.26 -18.59
N MET A 198 -44.49 -25.21 -17.93
CA MET A 198 -43.83 -23.91 -17.93
C MET A 198 -42.50 -23.94 -17.17
N ILE A 199 -42.41 -24.65 -16.04
CA ILE A 199 -41.16 -24.88 -15.31
C ILE A 199 -40.16 -25.61 -16.20
N VAL A 200 -40.58 -26.72 -16.83
CA VAL A 200 -39.73 -27.49 -17.75
C VAL A 200 -39.28 -26.63 -18.92
N LEU A 201 -40.19 -25.89 -19.56
CA LEU A 201 -39.85 -24.98 -20.65
C LEU A 201 -38.85 -23.93 -20.19
N PHE A 202 -39.11 -23.26 -19.07
CA PHE A 202 -38.28 -22.19 -18.54
C PHE A 202 -36.85 -22.64 -18.24
N PHE A 203 -36.67 -23.69 -17.43
CA PHE A 203 -35.33 -24.17 -17.08
C PHE A 203 -34.62 -24.83 -18.27
N SER A 204 -35.34 -25.52 -19.15
CA SER A 204 -34.74 -26.09 -20.37
C SER A 204 -34.32 -24.98 -21.33
N SER A 205 -35.11 -23.91 -21.50
CA SER A 205 -34.72 -22.76 -22.32
C SER A 205 -33.52 -22.03 -21.74
N LEU A 206 -33.47 -21.81 -20.42
CA LEU A 206 -32.29 -21.23 -19.76
C LEU A 206 -31.05 -22.10 -19.95
N ARG A 207 -31.19 -23.43 -19.80
CA ARG A 207 -30.08 -24.36 -20.04
C ARG A 207 -29.64 -24.38 -21.50
N ALA A 208 -30.56 -24.33 -22.46
CA ALA A 208 -30.24 -24.27 -23.88
C ALA A 208 -29.46 -22.99 -24.22
N ILE A 209 -29.91 -21.83 -23.71
CA ILE A 209 -29.21 -20.55 -23.86
C ILE A 209 -27.82 -20.64 -23.22
N GLY A 210 -27.72 -21.17 -22.00
CA GLY A 210 -26.43 -21.36 -21.32
C GLY A 210 -25.46 -22.26 -22.09
N LEU A 211 -25.95 -23.32 -22.75
CA LEU A 211 -25.11 -24.18 -23.60
C LEU A 211 -24.66 -23.48 -24.89
N LEU A 212 -25.51 -22.63 -25.49
CA LEU A 212 -25.15 -21.85 -26.68
C LEU A 212 -24.12 -20.77 -26.38
N LEU A 213 -24.21 -20.15 -25.21
CA LEU A 213 -23.33 -19.05 -24.78
C LEU A 213 -22.09 -19.53 -24.01
N GLY A 214 -22.04 -20.81 -23.63
CA GLY A 214 -20.98 -21.41 -22.83
C GLY A 214 -19.67 -21.66 -23.59
N ALA A 215 -18.69 -22.21 -22.87
CA ALA A 215 -17.33 -22.44 -23.39
C ALA A 215 -17.30 -23.46 -24.54
N ASN A 216 -18.15 -24.49 -24.47
CA ASN A 216 -18.29 -25.56 -25.45
C ASN A 216 -19.69 -25.57 -26.10
N PRO A 217 -19.96 -24.72 -27.11
CA PRO A 217 -21.22 -24.75 -27.82
C PRO A 217 -21.48 -26.09 -28.52
N PRO A 218 -22.75 -26.44 -28.77
CA PRO A 218 -23.08 -27.67 -29.48
C PRO A 218 -22.54 -27.63 -30.92
N PHE A 219 -22.26 -28.81 -31.48
CA PHE A 219 -21.82 -29.04 -32.86
C PHE A 219 -20.41 -28.51 -33.20
N MET A 220 -19.57 -28.23 -32.21
CA MET A 220 -18.23 -27.64 -32.42
C MET A 220 -17.14 -28.66 -32.83
N GLY A 221 -17.38 -29.97 -32.69
CA GLY A 221 -16.39 -30.97 -33.11
C GLY A 221 -16.69 -32.39 -32.61
N LYS A 222 -15.66 -33.25 -32.67
CA LYS A 222 -15.77 -34.70 -32.43
C LYS A 222 -15.13 -35.18 -31.13
N GLN A 223 -14.55 -34.28 -30.32
CA GLN A 223 -14.00 -34.65 -29.02
C GLN A 223 -15.13 -35.02 -28.05
N LEU A 224 -14.83 -35.87 -27.05
CA LEU A 224 -15.84 -36.40 -26.13
C LEU A 224 -16.66 -35.29 -25.45
N GLU A 225 -16.01 -34.25 -24.96
CA GLU A 225 -16.66 -33.11 -24.29
C GLU A 225 -17.57 -32.29 -25.23
N GLN A 226 -17.15 -32.12 -26.48
CA GLN A 226 -17.93 -31.44 -27.52
C GLN A 226 -19.15 -32.27 -27.94
N LEU A 227 -19.01 -33.59 -28.03
CA LEU A 227 -20.10 -34.52 -28.30
C LEU A 227 -21.09 -34.58 -27.14
N GLN A 228 -20.61 -34.57 -25.89
CA GLN A 228 -21.45 -34.48 -24.70
C GLN A 228 -22.27 -33.18 -24.68
N SER A 229 -21.63 -32.04 -24.97
CA SER A 229 -22.30 -30.74 -25.05
C SER A 229 -23.39 -30.73 -26.15
N THR A 230 -23.09 -31.34 -27.30
CA THR A 230 -24.04 -31.50 -28.40
C THR A 230 -25.22 -32.39 -28.02
N SER A 231 -24.96 -33.54 -27.42
CA SER A 231 -25.99 -34.49 -26.97
C SER A 231 -26.90 -33.88 -25.91
N LEU A 232 -26.30 -33.17 -24.94
CA LEU A 232 -27.04 -32.45 -23.92
C LEU A 232 -27.91 -31.35 -24.52
N PHE A 233 -27.39 -30.56 -25.47
CA PHE A 233 -28.15 -29.53 -26.15
C PHE A 233 -29.36 -30.10 -26.91
N ILE A 234 -29.17 -31.18 -27.68
CA ILE A 234 -30.28 -31.85 -28.39
C ILE A 234 -31.33 -32.33 -27.39
N THR A 235 -30.90 -32.97 -26.29
CA THR A 235 -31.79 -33.45 -25.23
C THR A 235 -32.61 -32.31 -24.63
N VAL A 236 -31.96 -31.20 -24.28
CA VAL A 236 -32.62 -30.01 -23.73
C VAL A 236 -33.58 -29.40 -24.75
N MET A 237 -33.23 -29.35 -26.04
CA MET A 237 -34.11 -28.86 -27.10
C MET A 237 -35.35 -29.73 -27.30
N LEU A 238 -35.25 -31.05 -27.10
CA LEU A 238 -36.43 -31.95 -27.08
C LEU A 238 -37.37 -31.61 -25.93
N PHE A 239 -36.84 -31.33 -24.73
CA PHE A 239 -37.66 -30.87 -23.60
C PHE A 239 -38.31 -29.51 -23.88
N VAL A 240 -37.57 -28.55 -24.46
CA VAL A 240 -38.12 -27.25 -24.89
C VAL A 240 -39.27 -27.45 -25.88
N ALA A 241 -39.06 -28.26 -26.93
CA ALA A 241 -40.07 -28.51 -27.95
C ALA A 241 -41.30 -29.23 -27.37
N GLY A 242 -41.10 -30.26 -26.55
CA GLY A 242 -42.18 -31.01 -25.90
C GLY A 242 -43.00 -30.16 -24.94
N ALA A 243 -42.34 -29.34 -24.11
CA ALA A 243 -43.01 -28.45 -23.18
C ALA A 243 -43.76 -27.32 -23.91
N ALA A 244 -43.16 -26.72 -24.93
CA ALA A 244 -43.79 -25.71 -25.78
C ALA A 244 -45.02 -26.27 -26.50
N PHE A 245 -44.92 -27.49 -27.05
CA PHE A 245 -46.04 -28.19 -27.67
C PHE A 245 -47.16 -28.49 -26.65
N GLY A 246 -46.82 -28.97 -25.46
CA GLY A 246 -47.79 -29.20 -24.39
C GLY A 246 -48.54 -27.92 -23.98
N LEU A 247 -47.82 -26.80 -23.82
CA LEU A 247 -48.41 -25.49 -23.56
C LEU A 247 -49.27 -24.98 -24.72
N TYR A 248 -48.83 -25.22 -25.97
CA TYR A 248 -49.61 -24.92 -27.16
C TYR A 248 -50.94 -25.68 -27.16
N GLN A 249 -50.97 -26.95 -26.76
CA GLN A 249 -52.23 -27.71 -26.65
C GLN A 249 -53.13 -27.19 -25.52
N LEU A 250 -52.55 -26.71 -24.42
CA LEU A 250 -53.30 -26.13 -23.31
C LEU A 250 -53.84 -24.72 -23.60
N ARG A 251 -53.35 -24.04 -24.66
CA ARG A 251 -53.79 -22.67 -25.02
C ARG A 251 -55.30 -22.54 -25.19
N GLY A 252 -55.98 -23.58 -25.70
CA GLY A 252 -57.42 -23.56 -25.93
C GLY A 252 -58.22 -23.55 -24.62
N SER A 253 -57.65 -24.08 -23.53
CA SER A 253 -58.30 -24.11 -22.22
C SER A 253 -57.97 -22.90 -21.33
N PHE A 254 -56.80 -22.25 -21.53
CA PHE A 254 -56.30 -21.19 -20.64
C PHE A 254 -56.06 -19.84 -21.31
N GLY A 255 -55.89 -19.81 -22.64
CA GLY A 255 -55.37 -18.65 -23.35
C GLY A 255 -53.87 -18.40 -23.09
N TRP A 256 -53.25 -17.59 -23.94
CA TRP A 256 -51.81 -17.30 -23.83
C TRP A 256 -51.43 -16.36 -22.70
N ARG A 257 -52.34 -15.45 -22.29
CA ARG A 257 -52.04 -14.45 -21.26
C ARG A 257 -51.78 -15.06 -19.88
N PRO A 258 -52.60 -16.00 -19.35
CA PRO A 258 -52.31 -16.63 -18.07
C PRO A 258 -51.02 -17.46 -18.11
N ILE A 259 -50.77 -18.18 -19.21
CA ILE A 259 -49.54 -18.95 -19.43
C ILE A 259 -48.30 -18.04 -19.36
N ALA A 260 -48.32 -16.92 -20.09
CA ALA A 260 -47.22 -15.95 -20.06
C ALA A 260 -47.03 -15.30 -18.67
N ARG A 261 -48.11 -15.07 -17.91
CA ARG A 261 -48.04 -14.55 -16.54
C ARG A 261 -47.36 -15.54 -15.58
N ILE A 262 -47.62 -16.84 -15.71
CA ILE A 262 -46.86 -17.85 -14.94
C ILE A 262 -45.39 -17.86 -15.34
N GLY A 263 -45.07 -17.75 -16.63
CA GLY A 263 -43.68 -17.60 -17.09
C GLY A 263 -43.00 -16.39 -16.44
N GLY A 264 -43.67 -15.23 -16.41
CA GLY A 264 -43.16 -14.04 -15.72
C GLY A 264 -43.04 -14.23 -14.20
N ALA A 265 -43.95 -14.97 -13.56
CA ALA A 265 -43.85 -15.32 -12.14
C ALA A 265 -42.64 -16.23 -11.86
N LEU A 266 -42.30 -17.15 -12.77
CA LEU A 266 -41.08 -17.95 -12.67
C LEU A 266 -39.81 -17.10 -12.80
N VAL A 267 -39.78 -16.12 -13.71
CA VAL A 267 -38.68 -15.16 -13.81
C VAL A 267 -38.50 -14.39 -12.50
N LEU A 268 -39.61 -13.90 -11.92
CA LEU A 268 -39.57 -13.21 -10.62
C LEU A 268 -39.13 -14.13 -9.48
N THR A 269 -39.56 -15.39 -9.49
CA THR A 269 -39.14 -16.39 -8.50
C THR A 269 -37.65 -16.71 -8.63
N LEU A 270 -37.12 -16.82 -9.85
CA LEU A 270 -35.69 -16.97 -10.09
C LEU A 270 -34.93 -15.73 -9.62
N ALA A 271 -35.40 -14.53 -9.94
CA ALA A 271 -34.78 -13.28 -9.50
C ALA A 271 -34.78 -13.16 -7.97
N LEU A 272 -35.87 -13.56 -7.30
CA LEU A 272 -35.95 -13.65 -5.84
C LEU A 272 -34.91 -14.64 -5.31
N GLY A 273 -34.82 -15.84 -5.90
CA GLY A 273 -33.84 -16.85 -5.53
C GLY A 273 -32.40 -16.38 -5.72
N LEU A 274 -32.10 -15.68 -6.82
CA LEU A 274 -30.79 -15.09 -7.09
C LEU A 274 -30.46 -13.94 -6.14
N THR A 275 -31.43 -13.06 -5.85
CA THR A 275 -31.26 -11.97 -4.87
C THR A 275 -30.99 -12.56 -3.49
N PHE A 276 -31.80 -13.51 -3.04
CA PHE A 276 -31.61 -14.20 -1.77
C PHE A 276 -30.26 -14.94 -1.72
N ARG A 277 -29.90 -15.66 -2.78
CA ARG A 277 -28.60 -16.34 -2.88
C ARG A 277 -27.45 -15.34 -2.82
N ALA A 278 -27.52 -14.23 -3.53
CA ALA A 278 -26.49 -13.18 -3.51
C ALA A 278 -26.38 -12.56 -2.13
N SER A 279 -27.50 -12.23 -1.47
CA SER A 279 -27.50 -11.72 -0.10
C SER A 279 -26.92 -12.72 0.90
N VAL A 280 -27.31 -14.01 0.84
CA VAL A 280 -26.77 -15.06 1.71
C VAL A 280 -25.28 -15.26 1.46
N ARG A 281 -24.83 -15.28 0.20
CA ARG A 281 -23.41 -15.42 -0.11
C ARG A 281 -22.62 -14.23 0.41
N ALA A 282 -23.03 -13.00 0.08
CA ALA A 282 -22.34 -11.80 0.53
C ALA A 282 -22.31 -11.67 2.07
N ALA A 283 -23.39 -12.03 2.77
CA ALA A 283 -23.49 -11.84 4.21
C ALA A 283 -22.98 -13.01 5.06
N LEU A 284 -23.04 -14.26 4.56
CA LEU A 284 -22.78 -15.46 5.36
C LEU A 284 -21.69 -16.38 4.79
N VAL A 285 -21.35 -16.30 3.50
CA VAL A 285 -20.39 -17.22 2.87
C VAL A 285 -19.09 -16.52 2.46
N HIS A 286 -19.18 -15.36 1.82
CA HIS A 286 -18.06 -14.57 1.27
C HIS A 286 -17.87 -13.23 2.03
N TYR A 287 -18.46 -13.12 3.22
CA TYR A 287 -18.49 -11.87 4.00
C TYR A 287 -17.11 -11.32 4.35
N ASP A 288 -16.11 -12.19 4.36
CA ASP A 288 -14.71 -11.88 4.55
C ASP A 288 -13.87 -12.37 3.37
N LEU A 289 -14.39 -12.38 2.12
CA LEU A 289 -13.65 -12.65 0.87
C LEU A 289 -13.58 -11.42 -0.05
N ALA A 290 -12.42 -11.16 -0.68
CA ALA A 290 -12.27 -10.04 -1.62
C ALA A 290 -13.06 -10.17 -2.92
N THR A 291 -13.66 -11.32 -3.19
CA THR A 291 -14.43 -11.53 -4.40
C THR A 291 -15.74 -10.73 -4.40
N GLU A 292 -16.10 -10.09 -3.30
CA GLU A 292 -17.40 -9.43 -3.10
C GLU A 292 -17.35 -7.90 -3.23
N TYR A 293 -18.06 -7.37 -4.22
CA TYR A 293 -18.12 -5.93 -4.52
C TYR A 293 -18.92 -5.08 -3.52
N LEU A 294 -19.72 -5.68 -2.62
CA LEU A 294 -20.55 -4.95 -1.66
C LEU A 294 -19.73 -4.31 -0.52
N VAL A 295 -18.43 -4.55 -0.48
CA VAL A 295 -17.51 -4.02 0.52
C VAL A 295 -16.31 -3.44 -0.20
N TYR A 296 -15.95 -2.18 0.08
CA TYR A 296 -14.86 -1.53 -0.66
C TYR A 296 -13.47 -1.94 -0.16
N ALA A 297 -13.36 -2.22 1.13
CA ALA A 297 -12.17 -2.68 1.82
C ALA A 297 -12.61 -3.40 3.10
N HIS A 298 -12.01 -4.55 3.41
CA HIS A 298 -12.29 -5.27 4.65
C HIS A 298 -11.15 -6.18 5.07
N ALA A 299 -11.18 -6.53 6.36
CA ALA A 299 -10.23 -7.47 6.94
C ALA A 299 -10.38 -8.83 6.25
N ALA A 300 -9.26 -9.37 5.77
CA ALA A 300 -9.22 -10.71 5.19
C ALA A 300 -9.23 -11.78 6.31
N PRO A 301 -9.49 -13.06 5.98
CA PRO A 301 -9.53 -14.14 6.95
C PRO A 301 -8.21 -14.29 7.73
N GLY A 302 -7.11 -13.83 7.14
CA GLY A 302 -5.79 -13.78 7.76
C GLY A 302 -5.78 -13.13 9.15
N VAL A 303 -6.56 -12.06 9.35
CA VAL A 303 -6.70 -11.42 10.68
C VAL A 303 -7.30 -12.36 11.70
N LYS A 304 -8.38 -13.08 11.35
CA LYS A 304 -9.03 -14.03 12.27
C LYS A 304 -8.14 -15.24 12.54
N THR A 305 -7.43 -15.73 11.52
CA THR A 305 -6.47 -16.83 11.66
C THR A 305 -5.33 -16.45 12.60
N ALA A 306 -4.72 -15.28 12.40
CA ALA A 306 -3.67 -14.78 13.28
C ALA A 306 -4.20 -14.61 14.71
N MET A 307 -5.38 -14.00 14.90
CA MET A 307 -5.96 -13.83 16.23
C MET A 307 -6.30 -15.15 16.93
N ALA A 308 -6.79 -16.16 16.19
CA ALA A 308 -7.04 -17.48 16.74
C ALA A 308 -5.73 -18.18 17.19
N GLN A 309 -4.65 -17.99 16.44
CA GLN A 309 -3.33 -18.50 16.84
C GLN A 309 -2.81 -17.79 18.09
N ILE A 310 -2.96 -16.47 18.18
CA ILE A 310 -2.56 -15.68 19.35
C ILE A 310 -3.35 -16.11 20.59
N GLU A 311 -4.65 -16.33 20.44
CA GLU A 311 -5.52 -16.76 21.55
C GLU A 311 -5.18 -18.18 22.03
N ASP A 312 -4.94 -19.13 21.12
CA ASP A 312 -4.50 -20.48 21.48
C ASP A 312 -3.13 -20.47 22.19
N LEU A 313 -2.18 -19.68 21.68
CA LEU A 313 -0.88 -19.47 22.34
C LEU A 313 -1.05 -18.87 23.73
N SER A 314 -1.90 -17.85 23.86
CA SER A 314 -2.15 -17.17 25.12
C SER A 314 -2.73 -18.13 26.16
N ILE A 315 -3.73 -18.94 25.81
CA ILE A 315 -4.34 -19.94 26.70
C ILE A 315 -3.35 -21.04 27.12
N ARG A 316 -2.40 -21.42 26.25
CA ARG A 316 -1.44 -22.49 26.53
C ARG A 316 -0.21 -22.05 27.31
N THR A 317 0.14 -20.76 27.24
CA THR A 317 1.36 -20.20 27.84
C THR A 317 1.08 -19.30 29.03
N THR A 318 -0.15 -18.79 29.15
CA THR A 318 -0.62 -17.90 30.22
C THR A 318 -2.02 -18.32 30.67
N ASP A 319 -2.46 -17.89 31.86
CA ASP A 319 -3.80 -18.16 32.37
C ASP A 319 -4.85 -17.19 31.77
N GLY A 320 -5.03 -17.21 30.44
CA GLY A 320 -6.04 -16.40 29.74
C GLY A 320 -5.47 -15.51 28.64
N LYS A 321 -5.78 -14.21 28.66
CA LYS A 321 -5.36 -13.19 27.66
C LYS A 321 -4.19 -12.32 28.12
N GLU A 322 -3.30 -12.89 28.94
CA GLU A 322 -2.17 -12.16 29.53
C GLU A 322 -0.91 -12.17 28.64
N LEU A 323 -0.95 -12.88 27.51
CA LEU A 323 0.15 -12.91 26.56
C LEU A 323 0.48 -11.50 26.07
N LYS A 324 1.77 -11.15 26.11
CA LYS A 324 2.31 -9.90 25.57
C LYS A 324 2.23 -9.92 24.03
N VAL A 325 1.53 -8.95 23.45
CA VAL A 325 1.36 -8.85 21.99
C VAL A 325 1.72 -7.44 21.53
N ALA A 326 2.66 -7.30 20.60
CA ALA A 326 3.01 -6.01 20.00
C ALA A 326 2.42 -5.86 18.59
N TYR A 327 2.05 -4.64 18.21
CA TYR A 327 1.57 -4.33 16.85
C TYR A 327 1.89 -2.90 16.39
N ASP A 328 2.06 -2.71 15.08
CA ASP A 328 2.43 -1.42 14.46
C ASP A 328 1.22 -0.56 14.04
N ASP A 329 1.51 0.63 13.48
CA ASP A 329 0.51 1.56 12.93
C ASP A 329 -0.19 1.05 11.68
N ASP A 330 0.51 0.31 10.82
CA ASP A 330 -0.07 -0.24 9.59
C ASP A 330 -1.14 -1.30 9.87
N VAL A 331 -0.93 -2.14 10.89
CA VAL A 331 -1.91 -3.17 11.30
C VAL A 331 -2.85 -2.71 12.42
N SER A 332 -2.67 -1.49 12.92
CA SER A 332 -3.44 -0.94 14.05
C SER A 332 -4.94 -1.09 13.89
N TRP A 333 -5.46 -0.97 12.67
CA TRP A 333 -6.81 -1.35 12.32
C TRP A 333 -6.82 -2.60 11.43
N PRO A 334 -7.54 -3.68 11.80
CA PRO A 334 -8.48 -3.78 12.92
C PRO A 334 -7.88 -4.31 14.24
N LEU A 335 -6.56 -4.50 14.37
CA LEU A 335 -5.99 -5.24 15.50
C LEU A 335 -6.22 -4.57 16.86
N SER A 336 -6.26 -3.24 16.95
CA SER A 336 -6.66 -2.51 18.15
C SER A 336 -8.02 -2.94 18.72
N TRP A 337 -8.97 -3.34 17.86
CA TRP A 337 -10.27 -3.86 18.32
C TRP A 337 -10.19 -5.30 18.80
N TYR A 338 -9.40 -6.14 18.12
CA TYR A 338 -9.24 -7.57 18.46
C TYR A 338 -8.39 -7.77 19.72
N LEU A 339 -7.40 -6.90 19.95
CA LEU A 339 -6.49 -6.95 21.08
C LEU A 339 -7.00 -6.17 22.31
N ARG A 340 -8.19 -5.56 22.26
CA ARG A 340 -8.75 -4.72 23.35
C ARG A 340 -8.85 -5.42 24.71
N ASP A 341 -8.94 -6.75 24.72
CA ASP A 341 -9.06 -7.57 25.94
C ASP A 341 -7.70 -8.20 26.36
N TYR A 342 -6.60 -7.86 25.69
CA TYR A 342 -5.24 -8.28 26.06
C TYR A 342 -4.60 -7.19 26.92
N ASP A 343 -4.35 -7.49 28.19
CA ASP A 343 -3.92 -6.51 29.19
C ASP A 343 -2.45 -6.05 29.01
N GLN A 344 -1.68 -6.77 28.19
CA GLN A 344 -0.27 -6.54 27.94
C GLN A 344 0.04 -6.26 26.45
N GLN A 345 -0.92 -5.65 25.74
CA GLN A 345 -0.70 -5.22 24.35
C GLN A 345 0.21 -3.99 24.27
N TYR A 346 1.01 -3.90 23.21
CA TYR A 346 1.89 -2.75 22.95
C TYR A 346 1.75 -2.26 21.52
N PHE A 347 1.34 -1.00 21.38
CA PHE A 347 1.31 -0.30 20.10
C PHE A 347 2.62 0.46 19.90
N PHE A 348 3.46 0.01 18.96
CA PHE A 348 4.77 0.61 18.73
C PHE A 348 4.83 1.59 17.55
N GLY A 349 3.77 1.66 16.74
CA GLY A 349 3.67 2.59 15.62
C GLY A 349 4.73 2.37 14.52
N ALA A 350 5.06 3.43 13.79
CA ALA A 350 5.97 3.39 12.64
C ALA A 350 7.46 3.17 12.98
N ASN A 351 7.83 3.22 14.27
CA ASN A 351 9.22 3.22 14.73
C ASN A 351 9.46 2.04 15.67
N PRO A 352 9.62 0.81 15.15
CA PRO A 352 9.91 -0.36 15.98
C PRO A 352 11.24 -0.21 16.72
N THR A 353 11.26 -0.55 18.02
CA THR A 353 12.46 -0.55 18.87
C THR A 353 12.85 -1.99 19.25
N ARG A 354 14.05 -2.17 19.82
CA ARG A 354 14.49 -3.49 20.32
C ARG A 354 13.58 -4.06 21.43
N ASP A 355 12.76 -3.22 22.07
CA ASP A 355 11.76 -3.64 23.06
C ASP A 355 10.79 -4.68 22.51
N LEU A 356 10.62 -4.77 21.18
CA LEU A 356 9.82 -5.80 20.53
C LEU A 356 10.28 -7.22 20.88
N LEU A 357 11.58 -7.44 21.17
CA LEU A 357 12.10 -8.76 21.55
C LEU A 357 11.51 -9.30 22.86
N ASP A 358 10.98 -8.42 23.72
CA ASP A 358 10.30 -8.80 24.96
C ASP A 358 8.87 -9.32 24.73
N TYR A 359 8.34 -9.13 23.52
CA TYR A 359 7.00 -9.56 23.13
C TYR A 359 7.08 -10.90 22.38
N PRO A 360 6.46 -11.98 22.90
CA PRO A 360 6.47 -13.29 22.28
C PRO A 360 5.68 -13.35 20.96
N VAL A 361 4.77 -12.39 20.76
CA VAL A 361 3.93 -12.28 19.56
C VAL A 361 3.99 -10.84 19.06
N ILE A 362 4.28 -10.68 17.76
CA ILE A 362 4.40 -9.37 17.12
C ILE A 362 3.66 -9.41 15.78
N LEU A 363 2.82 -8.40 15.52
CA LEU A 363 2.05 -8.23 14.28
C LEU A 363 2.53 -6.99 13.54
N VAL A 364 2.93 -7.14 12.27
CA VAL A 364 3.60 -6.07 11.51
C VAL A 364 3.02 -5.97 10.12
N GLY A 365 2.75 -4.75 9.66
CA GLY A 365 2.27 -4.46 8.32
C GLY A 365 3.41 -4.37 7.32
N ASP A 366 3.10 -4.47 6.03
CA ASP A 366 4.11 -4.57 4.98
C ASP A 366 5.08 -3.38 4.92
N ASN A 367 4.60 -2.20 5.25
CA ASN A 367 5.40 -0.97 5.35
C ASN A 367 6.55 -1.07 6.37
N ASN A 368 6.38 -1.85 7.44
CA ASN A 368 7.39 -1.98 8.50
C ASN A 368 8.17 -3.30 8.44
N TRP A 369 7.91 -4.17 7.45
CA TRP A 369 8.61 -5.45 7.32
C TRP A 369 10.12 -5.28 7.18
N GLY A 370 10.58 -4.32 6.37
CA GLY A 370 12.01 -4.07 6.19
C GLY A 370 12.71 -3.65 7.48
N VAL A 371 11.98 -3.03 8.41
CA VAL A 371 12.52 -2.53 9.69
C VAL A 371 12.47 -3.62 10.78
N VAL A 372 11.40 -4.41 10.81
CA VAL A 372 11.18 -5.41 11.87
C VAL A 372 11.82 -6.76 11.53
N GLU A 373 11.95 -7.12 10.25
CA GLU A 373 12.50 -8.43 9.85
C GLU A 373 13.92 -8.67 10.38
N PRO A 374 14.88 -7.72 10.28
CA PRO A 374 16.22 -7.91 10.83
C PRO A 374 16.23 -8.10 12.35
N LEU A 375 15.24 -7.53 13.05
CA LEU A 375 15.12 -7.66 14.51
C LEU A 375 14.55 -9.03 14.93
N LEU A 376 13.65 -9.61 14.13
CA LEU A 376 12.86 -10.78 14.54
C LEU A 376 13.22 -12.10 13.85
N ALA A 377 13.82 -12.06 12.66
CA ALA A 377 14.01 -13.25 11.80
C ALA A 377 14.70 -14.42 12.51
N ASP A 378 15.69 -14.14 13.36
CA ASP A 378 16.48 -15.17 14.03
C ASP A 378 15.73 -15.85 15.18
N ARG A 379 14.85 -15.11 15.86
CA ARG A 379 14.19 -15.56 17.11
C ARG A 379 12.73 -15.91 16.94
N PHE A 380 12.11 -15.57 15.81
CA PHE A 380 10.68 -15.75 15.58
C PHE A 380 10.42 -16.60 14.34
N ASN A 381 9.33 -17.37 14.38
CA ASN A 381 8.70 -17.94 13.20
C ASN A 381 7.77 -16.90 12.60
N ARG A 382 7.83 -16.76 11.27
CA ARG A 382 7.05 -15.78 10.52
C ARG A 382 5.92 -16.47 9.75
N TYR A 383 4.73 -15.90 9.85
CA TYR A 383 3.55 -16.30 9.08
C TYR A 383 2.98 -15.10 8.35
N GLU A 384 2.84 -15.20 7.03
CA GLU A 384 2.29 -14.13 6.21
C GLU A 384 0.80 -14.30 5.99
N TYR A 385 0.07 -13.20 6.13
CA TYR A 385 -1.36 -13.14 5.94
C TYR A 385 -1.73 -11.88 5.16
N ILE A 386 -2.84 -11.94 4.44
CA ILE A 386 -3.50 -10.71 3.99
C ILE A 386 -4.21 -10.11 5.21
N ARG A 387 -3.94 -8.83 5.49
CA ARG A 387 -4.62 -8.06 6.55
C ARG A 387 -5.93 -7.51 6.02
N MET A 388 -5.84 -6.77 4.92
CA MET A 388 -6.95 -6.09 4.29
C MET A 388 -6.88 -6.31 2.79
N TRP A 389 -8.03 -6.33 2.12
CA TRP A 389 -8.07 -6.43 0.68
C TRP A 389 -9.25 -5.66 0.10
N TRP A 390 -9.10 -5.33 -1.18
CA TRP A 390 -10.10 -4.64 -1.97
C TRP A 390 -10.66 -5.60 -3.02
N PRO A 391 -11.93 -5.46 -3.41
CA PRO A 391 -12.45 -6.21 -4.54
C PRO A 391 -11.68 -5.90 -5.82
N ASN A 392 -11.75 -6.82 -6.78
CA ASN A 392 -11.08 -6.67 -8.07
C ASN A 392 -11.50 -5.34 -8.72
N GLN A 393 -10.53 -4.53 -9.14
CA GLN A 393 -10.77 -3.16 -9.59
C GLN A 393 -10.79 -3.01 -11.11
N ASP A 394 -10.83 -4.10 -11.89
CA ASP A 394 -10.72 -4.05 -13.35
C ASP A 394 -11.89 -3.32 -14.02
N TYR A 395 -13.01 -3.19 -13.31
CA TYR A 395 -14.10 -2.34 -13.76
C TYR A 395 -13.71 -0.85 -13.81
N TRP A 396 -12.53 -0.43 -13.32
CA TRP A 396 -11.96 0.91 -13.55
C TRP A 396 -11.37 1.08 -14.94
N ASN A 397 -11.19 0.02 -15.74
CA ASN A 397 -10.58 0.14 -17.06
C ASN A 397 -11.42 0.98 -18.03
N LEU A 398 -12.74 1.08 -17.83
CA LEU A 398 -13.60 1.97 -18.64
C LEU A 398 -13.73 3.40 -18.06
N LYS A 399 -12.98 3.73 -17.00
CA LYS A 399 -12.93 5.09 -16.43
C LYS A 399 -12.08 5.98 -17.34
N ARG A 400 -12.53 7.21 -17.55
CA ARG A 400 -11.84 8.18 -18.42
C ARG A 400 -10.36 8.38 -18.09
N SER A 401 -10.02 8.50 -16.81
CA SER A 401 -8.62 8.63 -16.38
C SER A 401 -7.76 7.42 -16.75
N SER A 402 -8.32 6.21 -16.68
CA SER A 402 -7.62 4.97 -17.03
C SER A 402 -7.38 4.87 -18.54
N ILE A 403 -8.40 5.20 -19.34
CA ILE A 403 -8.30 5.25 -20.81
C ILE A 403 -7.32 6.35 -21.26
N GLU A 404 -7.28 7.48 -20.55
CA GLU A 404 -6.30 8.55 -20.79
C GLU A 404 -4.87 8.13 -20.43
N ALA A 405 -4.67 7.41 -19.32
CA ALA A 405 -3.38 6.85 -18.96
C ALA A 405 -2.89 5.80 -19.99
N GLU A 406 -3.77 4.91 -20.45
CA GLU A 406 -3.50 3.93 -21.51
C GLU A 406 -3.05 4.63 -22.81
N ARG A 407 -3.80 5.64 -23.27
CA ARG A 407 -3.42 6.44 -24.44
C ARG A 407 -2.05 7.09 -24.28
N ASN A 408 -1.78 7.69 -23.12
CA ASN A 408 -0.53 8.41 -22.88
C ASN A 408 0.68 7.45 -22.85
N PHE A 409 0.50 6.21 -22.41
CA PHE A 409 1.56 5.18 -22.46
C PHE A 409 1.88 4.73 -23.91
N GLU A 410 0.87 4.68 -24.78
CA GLU A 410 1.03 4.30 -26.19
C GLU A 410 1.69 5.39 -27.05
N THR A 411 1.79 6.63 -26.56
CA THR A 411 2.28 7.77 -27.34
C THR A 411 3.64 8.24 -26.79
N PRO A 412 4.77 8.05 -27.50
CA PRO A 412 6.08 8.52 -27.05
C PRO A 412 6.07 10.05 -26.87
N SER A 413 6.52 10.54 -25.72
CA SER A 413 6.50 11.96 -25.38
C SER A 413 7.47 12.77 -26.23
N THR A 414 6.95 13.72 -27.02
CA THR A 414 7.73 14.78 -27.69
C THR A 414 7.96 16.02 -26.81
N GLY A 415 7.68 15.93 -25.50
CA GLY A 415 7.82 17.05 -24.56
C GLY A 415 6.73 18.12 -24.64
N GLU A 416 5.73 17.96 -25.51
CA GLU A 416 4.54 18.82 -25.55
C GLU A 416 3.40 18.22 -24.69
N LEU A 417 2.62 19.09 -24.03
CA LEU A 417 1.42 18.70 -23.29
C LEU A 417 0.44 17.98 -24.24
N ALA A 418 0.19 16.69 -23.99
CA ALA A 418 -0.75 15.91 -24.78
C ALA A 418 -2.15 16.56 -24.77
N GLU A 419 -2.76 16.75 -25.94
CA GLU A 419 -4.10 17.33 -26.02
C GLU A 419 -5.14 16.50 -25.24
N PRO A 420 -6.15 17.14 -24.62
CA PRO A 420 -7.22 16.42 -23.93
C PRO A 420 -7.93 15.46 -24.87
N MET A 421 -8.18 14.23 -24.41
CA MET A 421 -8.82 13.21 -25.24
C MET A 421 -10.23 13.65 -25.68
N GLY A 422 -10.47 13.65 -26.99
CA GLY A 422 -11.78 13.95 -27.56
C GLY A 422 -12.81 12.86 -27.22
N MET A 423 -14.09 13.23 -27.16
CA MET A 423 -15.18 12.29 -26.81
C MET A 423 -15.30 11.12 -27.81
N GLY A 424 -15.03 11.35 -29.10
CA GLY A 424 -15.07 10.29 -30.12
C GLY A 424 -14.01 9.22 -29.90
N GLU A 425 -12.78 9.63 -29.57
CA GLU A 425 -11.68 8.70 -29.25
C GLU A 425 -11.97 7.94 -27.94
N TYR A 426 -12.45 8.64 -26.91
CA TYR A 426 -12.84 8.01 -25.65
C TYR A 426 -13.88 6.91 -25.87
N LEU A 427 -14.95 7.19 -26.62
CA LEU A 427 -15.98 6.20 -26.93
C LEU A 427 -15.44 5.03 -27.75
N PHE A 428 -14.53 5.28 -28.69
CA PHE A 428 -13.88 4.23 -29.47
C PHE A 428 -13.04 3.30 -28.58
N ARG A 429 -12.22 3.85 -27.67
CA ARG A 429 -11.41 3.06 -26.73
C ARG A 429 -12.27 2.29 -25.73
N VAL A 430 -13.30 2.92 -25.17
CA VAL A 430 -14.29 2.23 -24.31
C VAL A 430 -14.96 1.08 -25.06
N TRP A 431 -15.33 1.27 -26.33
CA TRP A 431 -15.86 0.19 -27.15
C TRP A 431 -14.82 -0.93 -27.35
N GLY A 432 -13.54 -0.61 -27.53
CA GLY A 432 -12.45 -1.58 -27.60
C GLY A 432 -12.36 -2.49 -26.37
N HIS A 433 -12.58 -1.95 -25.17
CA HIS A 433 -12.63 -2.73 -23.93
C HIS A 433 -13.92 -3.55 -23.76
N ILE A 434 -15.05 -3.08 -24.31
CA ILE A 434 -16.36 -3.76 -24.22
C ILE A 434 -16.52 -4.84 -25.30
N GLN A 435 -15.97 -4.62 -26.50
CA GLN A 435 -16.12 -5.51 -27.65
C GLN A 435 -15.76 -6.98 -27.34
N PRO A 436 -14.67 -7.29 -26.59
CA PRO A 436 -14.33 -8.64 -26.19
C PRO A 436 -15.48 -9.37 -25.50
N PHE A 437 -16.32 -8.70 -24.71
CA PHE A 437 -17.49 -9.35 -24.12
C PHE A 437 -18.45 -9.92 -25.17
N PHE A 438 -18.57 -9.30 -26.35
CA PHE A 438 -19.44 -9.78 -27.42
C PHE A 438 -18.72 -10.71 -28.41
N THR A 439 -17.40 -10.63 -28.54
CA THR A 439 -16.64 -11.44 -29.50
C THR A 439 -15.97 -12.66 -28.88
N ASP A 440 -15.46 -12.54 -27.65
CA ASP A 440 -14.73 -13.58 -26.93
C ASP A 440 -15.69 -14.41 -26.05
N ARG A 441 -15.66 -15.73 -26.24
CA ARG A 441 -16.49 -16.68 -25.47
C ARG A 441 -15.92 -16.93 -24.09
N SER A 442 -14.60 -17.01 -23.95
CA SER A 442 -13.92 -17.32 -22.70
C SER A 442 -14.16 -16.20 -21.68
N LEU A 443 -14.05 -14.95 -22.12
CA LEU A 443 -14.38 -13.78 -21.29
C LEU A 443 -15.84 -13.79 -20.83
N ARG A 444 -16.81 -14.07 -21.73
CA ARG A 444 -18.24 -14.09 -21.33
C ARG A 444 -18.52 -15.08 -20.22
N VAL A 445 -18.00 -16.29 -20.38
CA VAL A 445 -18.20 -17.35 -19.38
C VAL A 445 -17.58 -16.92 -18.06
N ALA A 446 -16.37 -16.36 -18.09
CA ALA A 446 -15.70 -15.83 -16.91
C ALA A 446 -16.50 -14.71 -16.21
N ILE A 447 -17.10 -13.79 -16.96
CA ILE A 447 -17.95 -12.73 -16.39
C ILE A 447 -19.21 -13.31 -15.74
N TRP A 448 -19.83 -14.34 -16.34
CA TRP A 448 -20.97 -15.02 -15.72
C TRP A 448 -20.59 -15.76 -14.43
N ASP A 449 -19.42 -16.41 -14.41
CA ASP A 449 -18.88 -17.06 -13.22
C ASP A 449 -18.64 -16.03 -12.09
N ILE A 450 -18.17 -14.82 -12.41
CA ILE A 450 -18.07 -13.72 -11.44
C ILE A 450 -19.46 -13.26 -10.96
N TRP A 451 -20.40 -13.03 -11.89
CA TRP A 451 -21.72 -12.47 -11.58
C TRP A 451 -22.60 -13.41 -10.74
N LEU A 452 -22.53 -14.71 -10.97
CA LEU A 452 -23.37 -15.70 -10.27
C LEU A 452 -22.63 -16.37 -9.12
N ASP A 453 -21.32 -16.57 -9.27
CA ASP A 453 -20.53 -17.41 -8.38
C ASP A 453 -19.36 -16.73 -7.69
N ARG A 454 -19.02 -15.50 -8.08
CA ARG A 454 -17.86 -14.74 -7.56
C ARG A 454 -16.55 -15.49 -7.78
N ASP A 455 -16.53 -16.28 -8.84
CA ASP A 455 -15.40 -17.10 -9.23
C ASP A 455 -14.62 -16.37 -10.32
N PHE A 456 -13.38 -16.00 -9.99
CA PHE A 456 -12.46 -15.30 -10.87
C PHE A 456 -11.51 -16.24 -11.62
N THR A 457 -11.57 -17.56 -11.42
CA THR A 457 -10.57 -18.50 -11.98
C THR A 457 -10.47 -18.41 -13.50
N ARG A 458 -11.59 -18.46 -14.23
CA ARG A 458 -11.55 -18.33 -15.69
C ARG A 458 -11.20 -16.93 -16.17
N TYR A 459 -11.54 -15.92 -15.38
CA TYR A 459 -11.18 -14.54 -15.69
C TYR A 459 -9.67 -14.31 -15.52
N ALA A 460 -9.07 -14.95 -14.52
CA ALA A 460 -7.64 -14.98 -14.26
C ALA A 460 -6.87 -15.57 -15.45
N GLU A 461 -7.31 -16.73 -15.95
CA GLU A 461 -6.76 -17.37 -17.14
C GLU A 461 -6.85 -16.48 -18.38
N TRP A 462 -8.01 -15.86 -18.61
CA TRP A 462 -8.22 -14.96 -19.75
C TRP A 462 -7.37 -13.68 -19.65
N ALA A 463 -7.29 -13.08 -18.45
CA ALA A 463 -6.57 -11.85 -18.21
C ALA A 463 -5.04 -12.05 -18.04
N GLY A 464 -4.56 -13.30 -18.00
CA GLY A 464 -3.15 -13.62 -17.73
C GLY A 464 -2.67 -13.17 -16.35
N ARG A 465 -3.56 -13.13 -15.34
CA ARG A 465 -3.27 -12.68 -13.97
C ARG A 465 -3.67 -13.74 -12.95
N ASP A 466 -3.13 -13.67 -11.74
CA ASP A 466 -3.48 -14.56 -10.63
C ASP A 466 -4.50 -13.87 -9.70
N PHE A 467 -5.74 -14.36 -9.68
CA PHE A 467 -6.80 -13.91 -8.77
C PHE A 467 -7.10 -14.94 -7.67
N SER A 468 -6.14 -15.78 -7.30
CA SER A 468 -6.27 -16.66 -6.15
C SER A 468 -6.29 -15.86 -4.85
N LEU A 469 -7.11 -16.27 -3.87
CA LEU A 469 -7.23 -15.56 -2.59
C LEU A 469 -5.87 -15.32 -1.88
N PRO A 470 -4.90 -16.27 -1.87
CA PRO A 470 -3.61 -16.03 -1.23
C PRO A 470 -2.72 -14.99 -1.92
N ARG A 471 -2.96 -14.70 -3.21
CA ARG A 471 -2.18 -13.75 -4.01
C ARG A 471 -3.03 -12.61 -4.54
N TRP A 472 -4.17 -12.36 -3.90
CA TRP A 472 -5.12 -11.36 -4.34
C TRP A 472 -4.48 -9.97 -4.36
N SER A 473 -4.68 -9.22 -5.44
CA SER A 473 -4.26 -7.83 -5.57
C SER A 473 -5.42 -7.00 -6.13
N PRO A 474 -5.79 -5.87 -5.51
CA PRO A 474 -5.05 -5.16 -4.45
C PRO A 474 -5.30 -5.72 -3.05
N SER A 475 -4.24 -5.81 -2.24
CA SER A 475 -4.32 -6.20 -0.83
C SER A 475 -3.18 -5.59 0.00
N ASP A 476 -3.44 -5.37 1.29
CA ASP A 476 -2.45 -5.04 2.31
C ASP A 476 -2.10 -6.32 3.07
N ARG A 477 -0.81 -6.54 3.28
CA ARG A 477 -0.31 -7.74 3.95
C ARG A 477 0.09 -7.45 5.38
N MET A 478 0.12 -8.50 6.19
CA MET A 478 0.69 -8.48 7.52
C MET A 478 1.49 -9.74 7.79
N ARG A 479 2.46 -9.63 8.70
CA ARG A 479 3.24 -10.74 9.23
C ARG A 479 2.91 -10.91 10.70
N LEU A 480 2.67 -12.16 11.07
CA LEU A 480 2.64 -12.62 12.45
C LEU A 480 3.99 -13.26 12.76
N TYR A 481 4.69 -12.70 13.73
CA TYR A 481 5.90 -13.26 14.29
C TYR A 481 5.57 -13.91 15.64
N ILE A 482 5.91 -15.19 15.78
CA ILE A 482 5.78 -15.94 17.04
C ILE A 482 7.17 -16.40 17.46
N ARG A 483 7.59 -16.05 18.67
CA ARG A 483 8.92 -16.39 19.16
C ARG A 483 9.13 -17.91 19.21
N LYS A 484 10.27 -18.39 18.73
CA LYS A 484 10.55 -19.83 18.50
C LYS A 484 10.44 -20.67 19.77
N ASP A 485 10.85 -20.13 20.92
CA ASP A 485 10.71 -20.76 22.25
C ASP A 485 9.24 -20.99 22.64
N ILE A 486 8.39 -20.01 22.35
CA ILE A 486 6.94 -20.07 22.62
C ILE A 486 6.23 -20.97 21.61
N ALA A 487 6.58 -20.88 20.32
CA ALA A 487 6.03 -21.76 19.29
C ALA A 487 6.33 -23.24 19.58
N ALA A 488 7.51 -23.56 20.13
CA ALA A 488 7.90 -24.93 20.49
C ALA A 488 7.05 -25.55 21.61
N LEU A 489 6.36 -24.74 22.42
CA LEU A 489 5.43 -25.23 23.44
C LEU A 489 4.11 -25.75 22.85
N VAL A 490 3.86 -25.51 21.55
CA VAL A 490 2.62 -25.89 20.86
C VAL A 490 2.95 -26.74 19.62
N TRP A 491 2.77 -28.06 19.76
CA TRP A 491 3.22 -29.09 18.80
C TRP A 491 2.60 -29.00 17.39
N ASP A 492 1.48 -28.29 17.24
CA ASP A 492 0.73 -28.16 15.97
C ASP A 492 1.37 -27.17 14.96
N TYR A 493 2.42 -26.45 15.35
CA TYR A 493 3.13 -25.49 14.48
C TYR A 493 4.27 -26.10 13.64
N GLY A 494 4.32 -27.43 13.50
CA GLY A 494 5.13 -28.08 12.45
C GLY A 494 6.63 -28.16 12.70
N VAL A 495 7.05 -28.38 13.95
CA VAL A 495 8.47 -28.43 14.34
C VAL A 495 8.95 -29.89 14.36
N THR A 496 9.78 -30.31 13.40
CA THR A 496 10.41 -31.66 13.43
C THR A 496 11.64 -31.66 14.34
N SER A 497 11.94 -32.78 14.99
CA SER A 497 13.10 -32.95 15.88
C SER A 497 14.47 -32.67 15.25
N ALA A 498 14.55 -32.48 13.92
CA ALA A 498 15.75 -31.99 13.23
C ALA A 498 15.99 -30.47 13.44
N SER A 499 14.98 -29.72 13.89
CA SER A 499 15.09 -28.30 14.26
C SER A 499 15.47 -28.08 15.74
N LEU A 500 15.76 -29.16 16.47
CA LEU A 500 16.29 -29.11 17.84
C LEU A 500 17.81 -28.82 17.88
N SER A 501 18.44 -28.64 16.72
CA SER A 501 19.75 -27.99 16.65
C SER A 501 19.50 -26.62 16.02
N PRO A 502 19.84 -25.51 16.73
CA PRO A 502 19.84 -24.21 16.07
C PRO A 502 20.66 -24.32 14.78
N PRO A 503 20.23 -23.73 13.64
CA PRO A 503 21.18 -23.50 12.57
C PRO A 503 22.31 -22.71 13.22
N ILE A 504 23.53 -23.26 13.18
CA ILE A 504 24.71 -22.47 13.50
C ILE A 504 24.77 -21.48 12.34
N ILE A 505 24.27 -20.25 12.56
CA ILE A 505 24.58 -19.14 11.69
C ILE A 505 26.04 -18.85 12.03
N GLU A 506 26.93 -19.51 11.28
CA GLU A 506 28.34 -19.18 11.34
C GLU A 506 28.45 -17.80 10.70
N ASP A 507 28.77 -16.80 11.52
CA ASP A 507 29.26 -15.52 11.04
C ASP A 507 30.41 -15.82 10.07
N PRO A 508 30.27 -15.47 8.76
CA PRO A 508 31.22 -15.89 7.73
C PRO A 508 32.63 -15.35 7.99
N TYR A 509 32.75 -14.38 8.88
CA TYR A 509 34.00 -13.76 9.28
C TYR A 509 34.66 -14.46 10.47
N ALA A 510 33.91 -15.27 11.24
CA ALA A 510 34.34 -15.80 12.54
C ALA A 510 35.66 -16.59 12.48
N GLU A 511 35.92 -17.34 11.41
CA GLU A 511 37.16 -18.13 11.28
C GLU A 511 38.43 -17.28 11.14
N LYS A 512 38.31 -16.05 10.62
CA LYS A 512 39.44 -15.12 10.44
C LYS A 512 39.32 -13.85 11.29
N LEU A 513 38.52 -13.89 12.36
CA LEU A 513 38.57 -12.87 13.40
C LEU A 513 39.79 -13.09 14.29
N ILE A 514 40.65 -12.09 14.37
CA ILE A 514 41.87 -12.10 15.19
C ILE A 514 41.67 -11.23 16.43
N ASP A 515 42.30 -11.63 17.54
CA ASP A 515 42.40 -10.77 18.72
C ASP A 515 43.52 -9.76 18.50
N LEU A 516 43.14 -8.51 18.25
CA LEU A 516 44.05 -7.42 17.96
C LEU A 516 43.71 -6.22 18.85
N SER A 517 44.70 -5.79 19.64
CA SER A 517 44.60 -4.60 20.47
C SER A 517 45.27 -3.40 19.81
N ALA A 518 44.72 -2.21 20.03
CA ALA A 518 45.30 -0.98 19.54
C ALA A 518 46.67 -0.72 20.17
N ASP A 519 47.65 -0.35 19.35
CA ASP A 519 48.99 0.03 19.81
C ASP A 519 49.07 1.52 20.21
N LEU A 520 48.07 2.31 19.79
CA LEU A 520 47.93 3.72 20.15
C LEU A 520 46.44 4.06 20.27
N ILE A 521 46.07 4.74 21.35
CA ILE A 521 44.71 5.25 21.61
C ILE A 521 44.83 6.72 21.97
N ILE A 522 44.12 7.57 21.24
CA ILE A 522 44.17 9.02 21.42
C ILE A 522 42.73 9.54 21.57
N GLY A 523 42.53 10.44 22.53
CA GLY A 523 41.26 11.11 22.73
C GLY A 523 40.58 10.77 24.05
N THR A 524 39.76 11.70 24.50
CA THR A 524 38.80 11.58 25.59
C THR A 524 37.58 12.45 25.25
N GLU A 525 36.45 12.23 25.90
CA GLU A 525 35.29 13.11 25.71
C GLU A 525 35.59 14.54 26.16
N GLY A 526 35.33 15.54 25.30
CA GLY A 526 35.41 16.94 25.70
C GLY A 526 35.52 17.97 24.57
N LEU A 527 35.70 19.22 24.98
CA LEU A 527 35.78 20.40 24.09
C LEU A 527 37.22 20.94 23.93
N SER A 528 38.16 20.51 24.75
CA SER A 528 39.56 20.97 24.69
C SER A 528 40.27 20.39 23.46
N PRO A 529 41.34 21.03 22.95
CA PRO A 529 42.21 20.42 21.94
C PRO A 529 42.71 19.03 22.40
N GLY A 530 42.61 18.02 21.55
CA GLY A 530 42.94 16.62 21.86
C GLY A 530 41.84 15.83 22.57
N ALA A 531 40.72 16.47 22.94
CA ALA A 531 39.48 15.83 23.33
C ALA A 531 38.47 15.91 22.18
N PHE A 532 37.57 14.93 22.09
CA PHE A 532 36.61 14.79 21.00
C PHE A 532 35.18 14.73 21.52
N SER A 533 34.22 15.06 20.67
CA SER A 533 32.80 14.83 20.89
C SER A 533 32.21 14.22 19.63
N ARG A 534 31.89 12.92 19.71
CA ARG A 534 31.37 12.10 18.62
C ARG A 534 32.18 12.30 17.32
N PRO A 535 33.51 12.10 17.34
CA PRO A 535 34.30 12.19 16.11
C PRO A 535 33.72 11.17 15.12
N ARG A 536 33.59 11.53 13.85
CA ARG A 536 33.02 10.60 12.85
C ARG A 536 34.07 10.01 11.95
N ASP A 537 34.98 10.82 11.46
CA ASP A 537 35.93 10.35 10.46
C ASP A 537 37.35 10.86 10.72
N LEU A 538 38.32 10.17 10.13
CA LEU A 538 39.73 10.55 10.16
C LEU A 538 40.37 10.32 8.79
N ALA A 539 41.44 11.08 8.52
CA ALA A 539 42.27 10.89 7.34
C ALA A 539 43.74 11.06 7.70
N ILE A 540 44.58 10.21 7.13
CA ILE A 540 46.01 10.17 7.35
C ILE A 540 46.69 10.90 6.21
N ALA A 541 47.48 11.91 6.53
CA ALA A 541 48.22 12.66 5.54
C ALA A 541 49.48 11.90 5.09
N PRO A 542 50.07 12.27 3.93
CA PRO A 542 51.30 11.64 3.43
C PRO A 542 52.50 11.72 4.38
N ASP A 543 52.51 12.69 5.30
CA ASP A 543 53.55 12.84 6.33
C ASP A 543 53.29 11.98 7.60
N GLY A 544 52.17 11.25 7.64
CA GLY A 544 51.73 10.40 8.75
C GLY A 544 50.96 11.13 9.84
N SER A 545 50.73 12.43 9.70
CA SER A 545 49.83 13.18 10.60
C SER A 545 48.36 12.82 10.34
N VAL A 546 47.49 13.03 11.33
CA VAL A 546 46.09 12.59 11.28
C VAL A 546 45.15 13.78 11.43
N TYR A 547 44.18 13.89 10.53
CA TYR A 547 43.11 14.87 10.59
C TYR A 547 41.83 14.19 11.03
N ILE A 548 41.09 14.80 11.96
CA ILE A 548 39.88 14.21 12.55
C ILE A 548 38.73 15.19 12.39
N ALA A 549 37.60 14.70 11.86
CA ALA A 549 36.33 15.39 11.89
C ALA A 549 35.69 15.23 13.28
N ASP A 550 35.87 16.24 14.14
CA ASP A 550 35.33 16.28 15.50
C ASP A 550 33.89 16.82 15.46
N THR A 551 32.99 15.94 15.02
CA THR A 551 31.69 16.28 14.43
C THR A 551 30.79 17.11 15.33
N ALA A 552 30.55 16.68 16.57
CA ALA A 552 29.66 17.40 17.48
C ALA A 552 30.31 18.64 18.11
N ASN A 553 31.63 18.82 17.92
CA ASN A 553 32.35 20.04 18.23
C ASN A 553 32.45 20.99 17.03
N HIS A 554 31.95 20.59 15.85
CA HIS A 554 31.91 21.39 14.63
C HIS A 554 33.27 21.93 14.20
N ARG A 555 34.31 21.09 14.30
CA ARG A 555 35.70 21.46 14.05
C ARG A 555 36.50 20.30 13.45
N VAL A 556 37.66 20.62 12.91
CA VAL A 556 38.69 19.65 12.51
C VAL A 556 39.87 19.78 13.47
N GLN A 557 40.44 18.64 13.85
CA GLN A 557 41.67 18.59 14.62
C GLN A 557 42.77 17.89 13.83
N HIS A 558 43.94 18.51 13.76
CA HIS A 558 45.14 17.95 13.13
C HIS A 558 46.14 17.54 14.20
N LEU A 559 46.52 16.27 14.20
CA LEU A 559 47.40 15.65 15.18
C LEU A 559 48.65 15.10 14.51
N SER A 560 49.75 15.05 15.26
CA SER A 560 50.93 14.28 14.85
C SER A 560 50.63 12.78 14.85
N ALA A 561 51.52 11.99 14.24
CA ALA A 561 51.43 10.52 14.24
C ALA A 561 51.44 9.90 15.66
N ASP A 562 51.91 10.65 16.66
CA ASP A 562 51.98 10.25 18.07
C ASP A 562 50.80 10.82 18.90
N GLY A 563 49.88 11.57 18.26
CA GLY A 563 48.68 12.13 18.89
C GLY A 563 48.83 13.52 19.51
N GLU A 564 49.95 14.21 19.27
CA GLU A 564 50.10 15.60 19.73
C GLU A 564 49.26 16.55 18.88
N VAL A 565 48.52 17.45 19.50
CA VAL A 565 47.69 18.41 18.77
C VAL A 565 48.57 19.46 18.09
N LEU A 566 48.55 19.47 16.75
CA LEU A 566 49.27 20.43 15.94
C LEU A 566 48.40 21.66 15.69
N GLN A 567 47.17 21.45 15.22
CA GLN A 567 46.22 22.52 14.91
C GLN A 567 44.77 22.12 15.16
N VAL A 568 43.93 23.13 15.39
CA VAL A 568 42.48 22.99 15.52
C VAL A 568 41.82 24.19 14.84
N TRP A 569 40.86 23.95 13.96
CA TRP A 569 40.09 25.00 13.31
C TRP A 569 38.64 24.57 13.10
N GLY A 570 37.77 25.54 12.86
CA GLY A 570 36.33 25.32 12.75
C GLY A 570 35.55 25.84 13.94
N SER A 571 34.29 26.19 13.68
CA SER A 571 33.29 26.54 14.68
C SER A 571 31.90 26.32 14.10
N TYR A 572 30.88 26.25 14.95
CA TYR A 572 29.50 26.05 14.52
C TYR A 572 28.97 27.22 13.67
N ALA A 573 28.45 26.93 12.48
CA ALA A 573 27.54 27.80 11.75
C ALA A 573 26.59 26.98 10.88
N ASN A 574 25.37 27.47 10.71
CA ASN A 574 24.31 26.77 9.97
C ASN A 574 23.66 27.69 8.93
N VAL A 575 23.76 27.31 7.66
CA VAL A 575 23.25 28.04 6.49
C VAL A 575 21.75 28.35 6.59
N SER A 576 20.95 27.47 7.21
CA SER A 576 19.51 27.67 7.37
C SER A 576 19.13 28.75 8.39
N SER A 577 20.04 29.08 9.32
CA SER A 577 19.78 29.98 10.45
C SER A 577 20.53 31.32 10.39
N GLY A 578 21.47 31.47 9.45
CA GLY A 578 22.28 32.68 9.32
C GLY A 578 23.43 32.52 8.33
N ASP A 579 24.38 33.45 8.39
CA ASP A 579 25.59 33.40 7.56
C ASP A 579 26.53 32.28 8.07
N ALA A 580 27.03 31.47 7.14
CA ALA A 580 27.93 30.35 7.42
C ALA A 580 29.21 30.52 6.57
N PRO A 581 30.16 31.37 7.00
CA PRO A 581 31.36 31.66 6.22
C PRO A 581 32.26 30.43 6.09
N GLY A 582 33.18 30.46 5.11
CA GLY A 582 34.17 29.40 4.93
C GLY A 582 35.00 29.17 6.21
N GLY A 583 35.26 27.90 6.54
CA GLY A 583 35.93 27.51 7.78
C GLY A 583 35.02 27.39 9.00
N THR A 584 33.70 27.42 8.82
CA THR A 584 32.71 27.04 9.84
C THR A 584 31.96 25.77 9.40
N PHE A 585 31.40 25.01 10.35
CA PHE A 585 30.78 23.71 10.07
C PHE A 585 29.45 23.53 10.81
N ASN A 586 28.60 22.66 10.26
CA ASN A 586 27.42 22.08 10.88
C ASN A 586 27.53 20.56 10.78
N GLU A 587 28.19 20.00 11.80
CA GLU A 587 28.59 18.59 11.87
C GLU A 587 29.42 18.15 10.66
N PRO A 588 30.74 18.38 10.66
CA PRO A 588 31.62 17.79 9.65
C PRO A 588 31.67 16.28 9.84
N TRP A 589 31.38 15.49 8.79
CA TRP A 589 31.36 14.02 8.88
C TRP A 589 32.60 13.43 8.24
N GLY A 590 32.64 13.30 6.92
CA GLY A 590 33.79 12.76 6.19
C GLY A 590 34.94 13.75 6.02
N ILE A 591 36.16 13.23 6.00
CA ILE A 591 37.38 14.01 5.82
C ILE A 591 38.40 13.22 5.01
N THR A 592 39.12 13.88 4.10
CA THR A 592 40.23 13.26 3.36
C THR A 592 41.36 14.25 3.12
N VAL A 593 42.56 13.75 2.85
CA VAL A 593 43.75 14.54 2.56
C VAL A 593 44.32 14.14 1.21
N SER A 594 44.54 15.10 0.33
CA SER A 594 45.18 14.83 -0.97
C SER A 594 46.69 14.66 -0.82
N GLU A 595 47.33 14.06 -1.84
CA GLU A 595 48.80 13.97 -1.95
C GLU A 595 49.51 15.34 -1.88
N GLN A 596 48.81 16.43 -2.18
CA GLN A 596 49.34 17.79 -2.09
C GLN A 596 49.20 18.40 -0.67
N GLY A 597 48.58 17.67 0.26
CA GLY A 597 48.31 18.11 1.62
C GLY A 597 47.07 18.99 1.77
N TRP A 598 46.17 19.02 0.79
CA TRP A 598 44.88 19.74 0.95
C TRP A 598 43.89 18.85 1.68
N VAL A 599 43.18 19.45 2.65
CA VAL A 599 42.21 18.75 3.49
C VAL A 599 40.81 19.06 2.98
N TYR A 600 40.04 18.04 2.62
CA TYR A 600 38.66 18.16 2.17
C TYR A 600 37.72 17.63 3.25
N VAL A 601 36.64 18.36 3.51
CA VAL A 601 35.71 18.06 4.61
C VAL A 601 34.27 18.14 4.11
N ALA A 602 33.50 17.08 4.37
CA ALA A 602 32.06 17.07 4.16
C ALA A 602 31.35 17.78 5.32
N ASP A 603 30.84 18.98 5.05
CA ASP A 603 30.04 19.78 5.98
C ASP A 603 28.55 19.40 5.82
N THR A 604 28.23 18.22 6.35
CA THR A 604 27.03 17.43 5.98
C THR A 604 25.74 18.21 6.11
N TRP A 605 25.50 18.89 7.23
CA TRP A 605 24.25 19.63 7.44
C TRP A 605 24.30 21.09 7.00
N ASN A 606 25.38 21.51 6.35
CA ASN A 606 25.39 22.70 5.50
C ASN A 606 25.35 22.36 4.00
N HIS A 607 25.22 21.07 3.66
CA HIS A 607 25.07 20.58 2.28
C HIS A 607 26.22 21.03 1.36
N ARG A 608 27.45 21.02 1.87
CA ARG A 608 28.63 21.48 1.13
C ARG A 608 29.89 20.70 1.46
N ILE A 609 30.85 20.74 0.55
CA ILE A 609 32.23 20.33 0.77
C ILE A 609 33.09 21.58 0.90
N GLN A 610 34.03 21.57 1.84
CA GLN A 610 35.01 22.63 2.04
C GLN A 610 36.42 22.06 1.95
N TRP A 611 37.38 22.85 1.46
CA TRP A 611 38.78 22.43 1.43
C TRP A 611 39.75 23.50 1.94
N PHE A 612 40.85 23.02 2.50
CA PHE A 612 41.79 23.79 3.30
C PHE A 612 43.23 23.45 2.95
N THR A 613 44.17 24.34 3.28
CA THR A 613 45.59 24.00 3.33
C THR A 613 45.86 23.00 4.46
N ALA A 614 47.08 22.44 4.50
CA ALA A 614 47.53 21.61 5.62
C ALA A 614 47.50 22.38 6.96
N GLU A 615 47.65 23.71 6.91
CA GLU A 615 47.56 24.60 8.07
C GLU A 615 46.12 25.10 8.36
N GLY A 616 45.09 24.44 7.80
CA GLY A 616 43.70 24.76 8.08
C GLY A 616 43.20 26.09 7.50
N GLU A 617 43.94 26.72 6.59
CA GLU A 617 43.50 27.95 5.92
C GLU A 617 42.43 27.62 4.87
N PHE A 618 41.30 28.33 4.91
CA PHE A 618 40.19 28.10 3.97
C PHE A 618 40.58 28.46 2.54
N LEU A 619 40.46 27.49 1.63
CA LEU A 619 40.78 27.67 0.21
C LEU A 619 39.51 27.83 -0.64
N GLY A 620 38.47 27.05 -0.35
CA GLY A 620 37.24 27.07 -1.11
C GLY A 620 36.16 26.15 -0.57
N MET A 621 34.97 26.30 -1.14
CA MET A 621 33.83 25.45 -0.83
C MET A 621 32.93 25.32 -2.05
N LEU A 622 32.18 24.23 -2.08
CA LEU A 622 31.21 23.90 -3.11
C LEU A 622 29.99 23.27 -2.45
N GLY A 623 28.79 23.68 -2.87
CA GLY A 623 27.56 23.01 -2.50
C GLY A 623 26.48 23.94 -1.97
N ARG A 624 25.24 23.52 -2.18
CA ARG A 624 24.03 24.07 -1.58
C ARG A 624 23.02 22.95 -1.37
N GLU A 625 22.08 23.18 -0.46
CA GLU A 625 20.96 22.26 -0.24
C GLU A 625 20.14 22.07 -1.53
N GLY A 626 19.94 20.81 -1.95
CA GLY A 626 19.11 20.49 -3.11
C GLY A 626 18.99 19.00 -3.42
N LEU A 627 17.82 18.64 -3.98
CA LEU A 627 17.47 17.28 -4.42
C LEU A 627 17.57 17.10 -5.95
N GLY A 628 17.92 18.15 -6.69
CA GLY A 628 17.99 18.14 -8.16
C GLY A 628 19.36 17.72 -8.70
N ASP A 629 19.47 17.58 -10.02
CA ASP A 629 20.70 17.20 -10.73
C ASP A 629 21.68 18.36 -10.94
N GLU A 630 21.47 19.51 -10.30
CA GLU A 630 22.38 20.62 -10.44
C GLU A 630 23.79 20.26 -9.92
N PRO A 631 24.86 20.70 -10.61
CA PRO A 631 26.24 20.43 -10.23
C PRO A 631 26.58 20.74 -8.77
N ASP A 632 25.96 21.75 -8.18
CA ASP A 632 26.22 22.22 -6.82
C ASP A 632 25.16 21.78 -5.78
N ALA A 633 24.15 21.00 -6.16
CA ALA A 633 23.11 20.55 -5.23
C ALA A 633 23.53 19.29 -4.46
N PHE A 634 23.49 19.33 -3.13
CA PHE A 634 23.71 18.17 -2.26
C PHE A 634 22.57 17.99 -1.24
N TRP A 635 22.30 16.74 -0.88
CA TRP A 635 21.41 16.36 0.22
C TRP A 635 22.18 15.50 1.22
N GLY A 636 22.75 16.14 2.25
CA GLY A 636 23.53 15.46 3.28
C GLY A 636 24.74 14.72 2.71
N PRO A 637 25.73 15.41 2.13
CA PRO A 637 26.96 14.76 1.69
C PRO A 637 27.70 14.23 2.92
N ARG A 638 28.03 12.93 2.96
CA ARG A 638 28.57 12.30 4.18
C ARG A 638 30.05 11.98 4.11
N ASP A 639 30.57 11.74 2.92
CA ASP A 639 31.97 11.44 2.73
C ASP A 639 32.54 12.11 1.47
N VAL A 640 33.86 12.30 1.49
CA VAL A 640 34.63 12.89 0.42
C VAL A 640 35.93 12.11 0.23
N GLY A 641 36.20 11.68 -1.00
CA GLY A 641 37.44 11.02 -1.38
C GLY A 641 38.16 11.80 -2.49
N VAL A 642 39.48 11.69 -2.56
CA VAL A 642 40.30 12.33 -3.61
C VAL A 642 41.25 11.29 -4.21
N ASP A 643 41.30 11.22 -5.53
CA ASP A 643 42.23 10.32 -6.23
C ASP A 643 43.61 10.97 -6.48
N LEU A 644 44.52 10.20 -7.07
CA LEU A 644 45.90 10.63 -7.36
C LEU A 644 45.96 11.74 -8.43
N GLU A 645 44.96 11.81 -9.31
CA GLU A 645 44.78 12.89 -10.29
C GLU A 645 44.21 14.17 -9.65
N GLY A 646 43.72 14.09 -8.41
CA GLY A 646 43.13 15.20 -7.67
C GLY A 646 41.64 15.42 -7.97
N ARG A 647 40.95 14.46 -8.57
CA ARG A 647 39.50 14.48 -8.72
C ARG A 647 38.86 14.21 -7.36
N ILE A 648 37.81 14.96 -7.05
CA ILE A 648 37.09 14.92 -5.78
C ILE A 648 35.80 14.14 -5.99
N PHE A 649 35.59 13.11 -5.18
CA PHE A 649 34.40 12.27 -5.15
C PHE A 649 33.62 12.54 -3.89
N VAL A 650 32.32 12.74 -4.02
CA VAL A 650 31.45 13.10 -2.89
C VAL A 650 30.27 12.15 -2.84
N SER A 651 30.07 11.49 -1.71
CA SER A 651 28.87 10.69 -1.48
C SER A 651 27.72 11.63 -1.15
N ASP A 652 26.89 11.93 -2.14
CA ASP A 652 25.65 12.71 -2.01
C ASP A 652 24.55 11.78 -1.46
N THR A 653 24.75 11.32 -0.22
CA THR A 653 24.04 10.18 0.39
C THR A 653 22.54 10.29 0.24
N GLY A 654 21.98 11.46 0.56
CA GLY A 654 20.55 11.68 0.53
C GLY A 654 19.94 11.68 -0.88
N ASN A 655 20.74 11.92 -1.92
CA ASN A 655 20.35 11.81 -3.32
C ASN A 655 20.79 10.47 -3.96
N LYS A 656 21.35 9.55 -3.18
CA LYS A 656 21.63 8.16 -3.59
C LYS A 656 22.61 8.06 -4.78
N ARG A 657 23.64 8.91 -4.78
CA ARG A 657 24.63 9.02 -5.87
C ARG A 657 26.00 9.49 -5.38
N VAL A 658 27.00 9.37 -6.23
CA VAL A 658 28.34 9.95 -6.05
C VAL A 658 28.57 11.02 -7.12
N LYS A 659 29.02 12.21 -6.71
CA LYS A 659 29.37 13.32 -7.62
C LYS A 659 30.87 13.52 -7.69
N MET A 660 31.35 13.98 -8.84
CA MET A 660 32.76 14.13 -9.15
C MET A 660 33.09 15.56 -9.59
N TYR A 661 34.22 16.07 -9.11
CA TYR A 661 34.69 17.42 -9.38
C TYR A 661 36.20 17.45 -9.63
N ASP A 662 36.68 18.47 -10.32
CA ASP A 662 38.11 18.76 -10.39
C ASP A 662 38.59 19.52 -9.14
N GLN A 663 39.92 19.72 -9.03
CA GLN A 663 40.54 20.46 -7.93
C GLN A 663 40.07 21.93 -7.80
N GLN A 664 39.44 22.48 -8.83
CA GLN A 664 38.88 23.84 -8.81
C GLN A 664 37.39 23.86 -8.43
N GLY A 665 36.78 22.68 -8.21
CA GLY A 665 35.37 22.51 -7.88
C GLY A 665 34.44 22.52 -9.10
N ASN A 666 34.96 22.38 -10.33
CA ASN A 666 34.12 22.23 -11.52
C ASN A 666 33.58 20.79 -11.60
N PHE A 667 32.31 20.65 -11.94
CA PHE A 667 31.65 19.35 -12.03
C PHE A 667 32.12 18.56 -13.24
N LEU A 668 32.57 17.33 -12.99
CA LEU A 668 33.04 16.37 -14.00
C LEU A 668 31.91 15.39 -14.39
N GLY A 669 31.11 14.96 -13.41
CA GLY A 669 30.03 14.01 -13.65
C GLY A 669 29.47 13.43 -12.35
N GLN A 670 28.57 12.46 -12.51
CA GLN A 670 28.01 11.70 -11.39
C GLN A 670 27.67 10.27 -11.83
N PHE A 671 27.59 9.36 -10.85
CA PHE A 671 27.10 8.00 -11.06
C PHE A 671 26.28 7.55 -9.83
N GLY A 672 25.48 6.50 -10.01
CA GLY A 672 24.52 6.07 -9.00
C GLY A 672 23.14 6.71 -9.16
N SER A 673 22.12 5.98 -8.75
CA SER A 673 20.74 6.46 -8.54
C SER A 673 20.02 5.52 -7.58
N ALA A 674 18.90 5.96 -7.00
CA ALA A 674 18.16 5.15 -6.01
C ALA A 674 17.76 3.77 -6.55
N GLY A 675 18.19 2.70 -5.88
CA GLY A 675 17.84 1.32 -6.22
C GLY A 675 18.83 0.29 -5.68
N TYR A 676 18.60 -0.98 -6.03
CA TYR A 676 19.38 -2.11 -5.52
C TYR A 676 20.16 -2.87 -6.61
N LEU A 677 19.91 -2.60 -7.89
CA LEU A 677 20.63 -3.24 -9.00
C LEU A 677 22.07 -2.70 -9.09
N PRO A 678 23.00 -3.41 -9.77
CA PRO A 678 24.30 -2.85 -10.08
C PRO A 678 24.17 -1.50 -10.81
N GLY A 679 24.92 -0.51 -10.37
CA GLY A 679 24.88 0.89 -10.81
C GLY A 679 23.90 1.76 -10.04
N PHE A 680 23.04 1.16 -9.22
CA PHE A 680 22.15 1.85 -8.29
C PHE A 680 22.68 1.74 -6.86
N LEU A 681 22.31 2.72 -6.02
CA LEU A 681 22.78 2.87 -4.66
C LEU A 681 21.58 3.15 -3.74
N ASP A 682 21.67 2.68 -2.49
CA ASP A 682 20.81 3.06 -1.40
C ASP A 682 21.62 3.39 -0.13
N GLU A 683 21.63 4.68 0.21
CA GLU A 683 22.42 5.26 1.30
C GLU A 683 23.94 5.05 1.14
N PRO A 684 24.55 5.57 0.05
CA PRO A 684 25.99 5.52 -0.11
C PRO A 684 26.67 6.42 0.93
N VAL A 685 27.58 5.88 1.73
CA VAL A 685 28.29 6.65 2.78
C VAL A 685 29.78 6.69 2.53
N GLY A 686 30.53 5.71 3.06
CA GLY A 686 31.98 5.65 2.96
C GLY A 686 32.48 5.50 1.53
N LEU A 687 33.52 6.23 1.18
CA LEU A 687 34.24 6.16 -0.07
C LEU A 687 35.69 5.74 0.17
N ALA A 688 36.16 4.77 -0.59
CA ALA A 688 37.58 4.44 -0.68
C ALA A 688 38.02 4.49 -2.14
N LEU A 689 39.27 4.90 -2.39
CA LEU A 689 39.83 5.01 -3.73
C LEU A 689 41.19 4.31 -3.76
N ASP A 690 41.43 3.56 -4.84
CA ASP A 690 42.74 2.96 -5.06
C ASP A 690 43.54 3.66 -6.17
N GLY A 691 44.84 3.34 -6.24
CA GLY A 691 45.76 3.90 -7.22
C GLY A 691 45.49 3.47 -8.67
N PHE A 692 44.45 2.67 -8.93
CA PHE A 692 44.02 2.26 -10.26
C PHE A 692 42.77 3.01 -10.73
N GLY A 693 42.30 4.00 -9.96
CA GLY A 693 41.12 4.80 -10.28
C GLY A 693 39.80 4.09 -9.98
N ARG A 694 39.81 3.03 -9.18
CA ARG A 694 38.56 2.39 -8.72
C ARG A 694 38.02 3.12 -7.50
N VAL A 695 36.70 3.32 -7.50
CA VAL A 695 35.96 3.93 -6.40
C VAL A 695 35.10 2.87 -5.73
N TYR A 696 35.35 2.60 -4.46
CA TYR A 696 34.59 1.69 -3.61
C TYR A 696 33.57 2.52 -2.84
N VAL A 697 32.31 2.11 -2.91
CA VAL A 697 31.20 2.80 -2.27
C VAL A 697 30.55 1.86 -1.26
N ALA A 698 30.47 2.27 0.00
CA ALA A 698 29.67 1.59 1.02
C ALA A 698 28.19 1.86 0.76
N ASP A 699 27.56 0.97 0.01
CA ASP A 699 26.14 0.98 -0.35
C ASP A 699 25.33 0.42 0.82
N THR A 700 25.23 1.24 1.88
CA THR A 700 25.00 0.78 3.25
C THR A 700 23.67 0.05 3.41
N TRP A 701 22.58 0.57 2.85
CA TRP A 701 21.26 -0.06 3.01
C TRP A 701 21.02 -1.23 2.07
N ASN A 702 21.85 -1.37 1.04
CA ASN A 702 21.94 -2.59 0.23
C ASN A 702 22.95 -3.61 0.81
N GLN A 703 23.60 -3.32 1.96
CA GLN A 703 24.52 -4.22 2.66
C GLN A 703 25.65 -4.76 1.79
N ARG A 704 26.25 -3.88 0.97
CA ARG A 704 27.31 -4.28 0.04
C ARG A 704 28.33 -3.18 -0.18
N VAL A 705 29.53 -3.57 -0.58
CA VAL A 705 30.47 -2.65 -1.22
C VAL A 705 30.29 -2.77 -2.72
N GLN A 706 30.15 -1.64 -3.41
CA GLN A 706 30.06 -1.59 -4.86
C GLN A 706 31.22 -0.80 -5.44
N VAL A 707 31.87 -1.35 -6.46
CA VAL A 707 33.10 -0.81 -7.06
C VAL A 707 32.82 -0.27 -8.44
N PHE A 708 33.25 0.96 -8.69
CA PHE A 708 33.08 1.67 -9.95
C PHE A 708 34.43 2.02 -10.57
N THR A 709 34.50 2.03 -11.90
CA THR A 709 35.67 2.49 -12.67
C THR A 709 35.18 3.29 -13.87
N ASP A 710 36.06 4.11 -14.45
CA ASP A 710 35.80 4.89 -15.66
C ASP A 710 36.51 4.32 -16.90
N PRO A 711 35.98 3.22 -17.51
CA PRO A 711 36.58 2.66 -18.73
C PRO A 711 36.55 3.67 -19.90
N VAL A 712 35.65 4.65 -19.82
CA VAL A 712 35.62 5.87 -20.60
C VAL A 712 35.78 7.04 -19.62
N PRO A 713 36.64 8.05 -19.91
CA PRO A 713 36.87 9.16 -18.99
C PRO A 713 35.59 9.79 -18.48
N ASP A 714 35.50 9.95 -17.16
CA ASP A 714 34.37 10.56 -16.44
C ASP A 714 33.03 9.82 -16.56
N GLN A 715 33.02 8.57 -17.06
CA GLN A 715 31.85 7.70 -17.13
C GLN A 715 32.06 6.45 -16.28
N TYR A 716 31.62 6.51 -15.03
CA TYR A 716 31.78 5.43 -14.07
C TYR A 716 30.71 4.35 -14.22
N GLU A 717 31.15 3.11 -14.31
CA GLU A 717 30.30 1.91 -14.41
C GLU A 717 30.63 0.92 -13.28
N PRO A 718 29.64 0.18 -12.75
CA PRO A 718 29.87 -0.84 -11.74
C PRO A 718 30.64 -2.03 -12.34
N VAL A 719 31.73 -2.45 -11.70
CA VAL A 719 32.56 -3.58 -12.18
C VAL A 719 32.62 -4.76 -11.23
N LEU A 720 32.35 -4.53 -9.95
CA LEU A 720 32.41 -5.53 -8.89
C LEU A 720 31.50 -5.11 -7.74
N GLU A 721 30.90 -6.08 -7.08
CA GLU A 721 30.21 -5.90 -5.82
C GLU A 721 30.37 -7.15 -4.97
N TRP A 722 30.35 -6.98 -3.65
CA TRP A 722 30.24 -8.09 -2.71
C TRP A 722 29.41 -7.68 -1.52
N ASP A 723 28.66 -8.65 -1.00
CA ASP A 723 27.82 -8.47 0.16
C ASP A 723 28.68 -8.37 1.42
N ILE A 724 28.20 -7.57 2.35
CA ILE A 724 28.75 -7.42 3.69
C ILE A 724 27.69 -7.98 4.65
N ASP A 725 28.00 -9.08 5.33
CA ASP A 725 27.19 -9.66 6.40
C ASP A 725 27.34 -8.82 7.69
N ALA A 726 26.97 -7.54 7.57
CA ALA A 726 26.91 -6.51 8.59
C ALA A 726 25.99 -5.35 8.13
N TRP A 727 26.01 -4.22 8.84
CA TRP A 727 25.28 -2.99 8.46
C TRP A 727 23.75 -3.14 8.42
N TYR A 728 23.21 -3.99 9.30
CA TYR A 728 21.78 -4.24 9.36
C TYR A 728 20.96 -3.04 9.85
N GLY A 729 21.59 -2.02 10.44
CA GLY A 729 20.94 -0.85 10.98
C GLY A 729 20.58 0.22 9.94
N GLN A 730 19.37 0.75 10.06
CA GLN A 730 18.88 1.85 9.22
C GLN A 730 19.15 3.24 9.82
N SER A 731 19.86 3.31 10.96
CA SER A 731 20.12 4.59 11.63
C SER A 731 21.02 5.48 10.79
N LEU A 732 20.73 6.78 10.75
CA LEU A 732 21.53 7.76 10.02
C LEU A 732 22.88 8.03 10.70
N GLU A 733 23.07 7.55 11.93
CA GLU A 733 24.17 7.91 12.82
C GLU A 733 25.33 6.90 12.81
N ASN A 734 25.04 5.60 12.63
CA ASN A 734 25.99 4.51 12.75
C ASN A 734 26.38 4.00 11.35
N LYS A 735 27.05 4.86 10.58
CA LYS A 735 27.36 4.56 9.19
C LYS A 735 28.78 4.05 9.00
N PRO A 736 28.97 3.03 8.15
CA PRO A 736 30.28 2.48 7.87
C PRO A 736 31.07 3.41 6.95
N TYR A 737 32.38 3.48 7.21
CA TYR A 737 33.36 4.12 6.33
C TYR A 737 34.24 3.06 5.67
N LEU A 738 34.96 3.45 4.63
CA LEU A 738 35.88 2.60 3.90
C LEU A 738 37.27 3.22 3.94
N GLY A 739 38.29 2.40 4.19
CA GLY A 739 39.69 2.77 4.07
C GLY A 739 40.38 1.80 3.13
N SER A 740 41.29 2.30 2.29
CA SER A 740 42.02 1.47 1.33
C SER A 740 43.49 1.82 1.29
N ASN A 741 44.33 0.83 0.97
CA ASN A 741 45.76 1.06 0.73
C ASN A 741 46.17 0.69 -0.71
N GLN A 742 47.42 1.02 -1.05
CA GLN A 742 47.98 0.73 -2.38
C GLN A 742 48.21 -0.76 -2.65
N ASP A 743 48.25 -1.58 -1.59
CA ASP A 743 48.40 -3.04 -1.70
C ASP A 743 47.07 -3.75 -2.02
N GLY A 744 45.97 -3.00 -2.18
CA GLY A 744 44.67 -3.54 -2.56
C GLY A 744 43.88 -4.12 -1.39
N VAL A 745 44.17 -3.70 -0.16
CA VAL A 745 43.34 -3.99 1.02
C VAL A 745 42.27 -2.92 1.16
N ILE A 746 41.03 -3.35 1.35
CA ILE A 746 39.87 -2.50 1.64
C ILE A 746 39.33 -2.89 3.02
N CYS A 747 39.39 -2.00 3.99
CA CYS A 747 38.81 -2.21 5.30
C CYS A 747 37.55 -1.36 5.48
N THR A 748 36.60 -1.90 6.23
CA THR A 748 35.38 -1.20 6.59
C THR A 748 35.05 -1.40 8.06
N THR A 749 34.36 -0.42 8.63
CA THR A 749 33.79 -0.52 9.95
C THR A 749 32.45 -1.24 9.92
N ASP A 750 32.20 -2.06 10.94
CA ASP A 750 30.90 -2.64 11.26
C ASP A 750 30.46 -2.02 12.61
N PRO A 751 29.71 -0.90 12.56
CA PRO A 751 29.29 -0.18 13.76
C PRO A 751 28.42 -1.05 14.69
N GLU A 752 27.56 -1.91 14.15
CA GLU A 752 26.68 -2.78 14.93
C GLU A 752 27.36 -4.03 15.47
N GLY A 753 28.34 -4.57 14.75
CA GLY A 753 29.15 -5.71 15.18
C GLY A 753 30.36 -5.32 16.02
N PHE A 754 30.59 -4.03 16.27
CA PHE A 754 31.74 -3.52 17.02
C PHE A 754 33.07 -4.07 16.50
N ARG A 755 33.23 -4.12 15.18
CA ARG A 755 34.39 -4.76 14.56
C ARG A 755 34.84 -4.06 13.28
N VAL A 756 36.06 -4.34 12.89
CA VAL A 756 36.62 -3.96 11.59
C VAL A 756 36.72 -5.20 10.72
N LEU A 757 36.31 -5.08 9.47
CA LEU A 757 36.36 -6.15 8.47
C LEU A 757 37.24 -5.69 7.31
N CYS A 758 38.24 -6.48 6.94
CA CYS A 758 39.15 -6.18 5.84
C CYS A 758 39.05 -7.23 4.74
N PHE A 759 39.10 -6.76 3.50
CA PHE A 759 38.90 -7.52 2.29
C PHE A 759 40.02 -7.21 1.29
N GLU A 760 40.28 -8.11 0.37
CA GLU A 760 41.03 -7.79 -0.85
C GLU A 760 40.18 -6.90 -1.77
N SER A 761 40.82 -6.22 -2.72
CA SER A 761 40.14 -5.40 -3.74
C SER A 761 39.20 -6.19 -4.67
N THR A 762 39.18 -7.51 -4.55
CA THR A 762 38.29 -8.46 -5.23
C THR A 762 37.04 -8.81 -4.40
N GLY A 763 36.97 -8.37 -3.14
CA GLY A 763 35.90 -8.70 -2.20
C GLY A 763 36.14 -9.96 -1.35
N GLU A 764 37.30 -10.62 -1.48
CA GLU A 764 37.64 -11.76 -0.62
C GLU A 764 37.95 -11.29 0.82
N PHE A 765 37.32 -11.90 1.82
CA PHE A 765 37.56 -11.57 3.22
C PHE A 765 38.95 -12.02 3.69
N LEU A 766 39.76 -11.05 4.14
CA LEU A 766 41.12 -11.27 4.63
C LEU A 766 41.12 -11.62 6.11
N LEU A 767 40.64 -10.70 6.94
CA LEU A 767 40.62 -10.79 8.40
C LEU A 767 39.69 -9.73 8.98
N GLY A 768 39.36 -9.87 10.27
CA GLY A 768 38.71 -8.82 11.04
C GLY A 768 39.13 -8.87 12.51
N TRP A 769 38.80 -7.84 13.28
CA TRP A 769 39.05 -7.82 14.72
C TRP A 769 37.99 -6.98 15.45
N GLY A 770 37.91 -7.14 16.76
CA GLY A 770 36.82 -6.62 17.58
C GLY A 770 35.72 -7.66 17.78
N GLY A 771 34.46 -7.23 17.78
CA GLY A 771 33.30 -8.09 18.04
C GLY A 771 32.73 -7.91 19.45
N GLU A 772 33.39 -7.12 20.29
CA GLU A 772 33.01 -6.88 21.67
C GLU A 772 32.76 -5.40 21.93
N PHE A 773 31.59 -5.11 22.50
CA PHE A 773 31.26 -3.79 23.00
C PHE A 773 32.09 -3.47 24.25
N GLY A 774 32.77 -2.33 24.27
CA GLY A 774 33.46 -1.87 25.46
C GLY A 774 34.43 -0.71 25.23
N VAL A 775 35.34 -0.53 26.18
CA VAL A 775 36.30 0.59 26.25
C VAL A 775 37.74 0.13 26.29
N GLU A 776 38.00 -1.17 26.28
CA GLU A 776 39.35 -1.72 26.27
C GLU A 776 40.04 -1.48 24.91
N ALA A 777 41.32 -1.82 24.81
CA ALA A 777 42.14 -1.56 23.62
C ALA A 777 41.78 -2.42 22.39
N ASN A 778 41.02 -3.50 22.57
CA ASN A 778 40.51 -4.39 21.52
C ASN A 778 38.97 -4.36 21.40
N GLN A 779 38.32 -3.39 22.04
CA GLN A 779 36.86 -3.27 22.09
C GLN A 779 36.42 -1.91 21.56
N PHE A 780 35.18 -1.85 21.08
CA PHE A 780 34.62 -0.64 20.48
C PHE A 780 33.22 -0.34 21.03
N ASN A 781 32.79 0.91 20.98
CA ASN A 781 31.43 1.31 21.37
C ASN A 781 30.61 1.66 20.13
N LEU A 782 31.16 2.50 19.26
CA LEU A 782 30.56 2.81 17.96
C LEU A 782 31.67 3.16 16.98
N LEU A 783 32.01 2.21 16.12
CA LEU A 783 32.96 2.44 15.04
C LEU A 783 32.35 3.34 13.97
N SER A 784 33.16 4.23 13.40
CA SER A 784 32.76 5.06 12.26
C SER A 784 33.89 5.13 11.23
N GLY A 785 34.67 6.21 11.18
CA GLY A 785 35.75 6.43 10.24
C GLY A 785 36.87 5.40 10.31
N ILE A 786 37.50 5.17 9.17
CA ILE A 786 38.62 4.25 9.03
C ILE A 786 39.53 4.71 7.90
N ASP A 787 40.83 4.65 8.12
CA ASP A 787 41.84 4.92 7.09
C ASP A 787 43.06 4.02 7.29
N ILE A 788 43.82 3.79 6.22
CA ILE A 788 44.99 2.89 6.21
C ILE A 788 46.22 3.67 5.77
N ASP A 789 47.25 3.71 6.61
CA ASP A 789 48.49 4.42 6.27
C ASP A 789 49.36 3.64 5.27
N SER A 790 50.37 4.31 4.72
CA SER A 790 51.32 3.72 3.76
C SER A 790 52.18 2.58 4.32
N ARG A 791 52.14 2.33 5.64
CA ARG A 791 52.81 1.20 6.32
C ARG A 791 51.84 0.06 6.62
N GLY A 792 50.57 0.17 6.21
CA GLY A 792 49.52 -0.81 6.47
C GLY A 792 48.91 -0.73 7.87
N GLN A 793 49.17 0.35 8.63
CA GLN A 793 48.52 0.57 9.92
C GLN A 793 47.10 1.07 9.71
N VAL A 794 46.15 0.48 10.42
CA VAL A 794 44.73 0.82 10.30
C VAL A 794 44.35 1.74 11.46
N TRP A 795 43.88 2.93 11.13
CA TRP A 795 43.33 3.87 12.10
C TRP A 795 41.82 3.86 12.03
N VAL A 796 41.16 3.80 13.19
CA VAL A 796 39.71 3.80 13.29
C VAL A 796 39.21 4.81 14.30
N VAL A 797 38.04 5.36 14.04
CA VAL A 797 37.32 6.23 14.96
C VAL A 797 36.33 5.39 15.75
N ASP A 798 36.47 5.39 17.07
CA ASP A 798 35.49 4.85 18.01
C ASP A 798 34.69 6.02 18.58
N SER A 799 33.73 6.48 17.77
CA SER A 799 32.89 7.65 18.02
C SER A 799 32.19 7.58 19.37
N GLY A 800 31.72 6.38 19.74
CA GLY A 800 30.99 6.14 20.99
C GLY A 800 31.84 6.32 22.23
N ASN A 801 33.16 6.11 22.13
CA ASN A 801 34.12 6.33 23.20
C ASN A 801 34.92 7.62 23.04
N ASN A 802 34.59 8.46 22.04
CA ASN A 802 35.26 9.74 21.78
C ASN A 802 36.77 9.61 21.64
N ARG A 803 37.22 8.62 20.86
CA ARG A 803 38.64 8.30 20.67
C ARG A 803 38.93 7.81 19.25
N ILE A 804 40.19 7.90 18.86
CA ILE A 804 40.74 7.22 17.69
C ILE A 804 41.76 6.17 18.13
N MET A 805 41.88 5.11 17.36
CA MET A 805 42.68 3.94 17.70
C MET A 805 43.49 3.49 16.49
N ARG A 806 44.76 3.14 16.71
CA ARG A 806 45.64 2.58 15.68
C ARG A 806 45.86 1.09 15.93
N PHE A 807 45.84 0.32 14.85
CA PHE A 807 46.06 -1.12 14.83
C PHE A 807 47.13 -1.49 13.80
N GLN A 808 47.84 -2.60 14.05
CA GLN A 808 48.87 -3.16 13.16
C GLN A 808 48.52 -4.58 12.73
N PRO A 809 47.54 -4.76 11.81
CA PRO A 809 47.21 -6.06 11.26
C PRO A 809 48.30 -6.55 10.29
N GLU A 810 48.49 -7.88 10.21
CA GLU A 810 49.35 -8.50 9.20
C GLU A 810 48.48 -9.05 8.06
N PHE A 811 48.50 -8.40 6.90
CA PHE A 811 47.76 -8.86 5.72
C PHE A 811 48.57 -9.89 4.93
N SER A 812 48.02 -11.10 4.74
CA SER A 812 48.60 -12.13 3.88
C SER A 812 47.85 -12.17 2.55
N LEU A 813 48.25 -11.33 1.60
CA LEU A 813 47.68 -11.32 0.25
C LEU A 813 48.12 -12.57 -0.53
N ALA A 814 47.20 -13.17 -1.29
CA ALA A 814 47.57 -14.21 -2.24
C ALA A 814 48.42 -13.62 -3.38
N PRO A 815 49.47 -14.32 -3.86
CA PRO A 815 50.41 -13.80 -4.87
C PRO A 815 49.81 -13.64 -6.27
#